data_AF-A0A432SSY0-F1
#
_entry.id   AF-A0A432SSY0-F1
#
_cell.length_a   1.000
_cell.length_b   1.000
_cell.length_c   1.000
_cell.angle_alpha   90.00
_cell.angle_beta   90.00
_cell.angle_gamma   90.00
#
_symmetry.space_group_name_H-M   'P 1'
#
loop_
_entity.id
_entity.type
_entity.pdbx_description
1 polymer ?
#
loop_
_entity_poly.entity_id
_entity_poly.type
_entity_poly.pdbx_seq_one_letter_code
_entity_poly.pdbx_strand_id
1 'polypeptide(L)'
;MLKKMFQVVVLFAALLLFFPSAVFAEADVSSATQAPSSHLAHLYHVKGKDVEAKLDAFTTEKMNTIGYELTDAHKRINDVFKKLYGSTQLDILSFLPVIDDTVVKPLLNTDPRLAGFNPFNLLIYKKMGEEEYHIGHLTANAILDIVGITDPAVRDAYTKSLASLDKMLDETFGKENSYYLDYKQLPKKRMMQFVLKFDRPKDLADFLDAFQEKFEDLFADHDYVIAGFHDFRGEEDNGVLAAKYDAFWAYSMCHMKYSATVFDGKGARPEAGLFAPCVMYMYIPKGSDKLMIGMPRVENVKYALEINDKTRADIIDKIDHEIVQLMVSELGVQNSEKSDAAVAGVAEKAPKQNGLSVPSIPKKVQAPVVKVEKVAEEVAQKSESRAQTSEKIDYKEGYRIVLPTPPTPVNALKVITVGGSDITYKASNETDPIDHKIIFSERRPPDTGEENSAAKEAGDDETMPGLPQNGKVSAYLRAPYRSVEGVKHQLTQAGFKVLGVFPVDKKGNLQTITFTDDDLLAMARKNNSAFVGVMRLLVDHQNNQISVTNPLYFAKAFMGEAYDEKRARKVLQKLNSTFKGLKNSKDRLKYTLLPKYRFMAGMPFYKDMVTVAKAESSVALLQKLKTKNGGKMLQFVQQIGPESYLTGVKLGNRTSKFVKKIGTNNASLLPYPIWIDKGVAKILEPKYYIAINYPMLKMSNFMKIATVPDAIHNDCEELFR
;
A
#
# COMPACT_ATOMS: atom_id res chain seq x y z
N MET A 1 96.27 7.89 -15.89
CA MET A 1 94.97 7.33 -15.46
C MET A 1 94.51 8.20 -14.29
N LEU A 2 93.60 9.17 -14.45
CA LEU A 2 92.15 9.03 -14.59
C LEU A 2 91.64 10.21 -15.46
N LYS A 3 91.61 10.02 -16.78
CA LYS A 3 91.00 10.95 -17.75
C LYS A 3 90.50 10.11 -18.90
N LYS A 4 89.30 9.51 -18.75
CA LYS A 4 88.46 8.91 -19.80
C LYS A 4 87.22 8.24 -19.18
N MET A 5 86.38 9.04 -18.52
CA MET A 5 84.97 8.70 -18.23
C MET A 5 84.09 9.97 -18.28
N PHE A 6 84.45 10.92 -19.13
CA PHE A 6 83.84 12.25 -19.19
C PHE A 6 83.65 12.70 -20.64
N GLN A 7 83.00 11.89 -21.49
CA GLN A 7 82.69 12.32 -22.87
C GLN A 7 81.71 11.43 -23.67
N VAL A 8 80.68 10.84 -23.06
CA VAL A 8 79.65 10.11 -23.84
C VAL A 8 78.19 10.50 -23.50
N VAL A 9 77.94 11.49 -22.64
CA VAL A 9 76.55 11.95 -22.37
C VAL A 9 76.35 13.45 -22.61
N VAL A 10 77.25 14.09 -23.36
CA VAL A 10 77.19 15.54 -23.67
C VAL A 10 76.37 15.85 -24.94
N LEU A 11 75.74 14.87 -25.60
CA LEU A 11 75.08 15.11 -26.89
C LEU A 11 73.64 14.58 -27.00
N PHE A 12 72.82 14.81 -25.97
CA PHE A 12 71.35 14.79 -26.14
C PHE A 12 70.64 15.75 -25.15
N ALA A 13 71.30 16.87 -24.80
CA ALA A 13 70.75 17.93 -23.96
C ALA A 13 70.77 19.28 -24.69
N ALA A 14 70.32 19.27 -25.95
CA ALA A 14 70.12 20.48 -26.74
C ALA A 14 68.75 20.41 -27.43
N LEU A 15 67.69 20.60 -26.66
CA LEU A 15 66.46 21.16 -27.20
C LEU A 15 65.69 21.87 -26.07
N LEU A 16 65.64 23.20 -26.18
CA LEU A 16 64.58 24.09 -25.70
C LEU A 16 64.57 24.47 -24.20
N LEU A 17 65.47 25.41 -23.88
CA LEU A 17 65.08 26.63 -23.18
C LEU A 17 63.98 27.35 -23.97
N PHE A 18 62.79 27.50 -23.38
CA PHE A 18 61.93 28.70 -23.39
C PHE A 18 60.59 28.30 -22.75
N PHE A 19 60.27 28.84 -21.57
CA PHE A 19 59.01 29.51 -21.19
C PHE A 19 59.00 29.76 -19.66
N PRO A 20 58.35 30.84 -19.19
CA PRO A 20 58.74 31.61 -18.01
C PRO A 20 58.06 31.18 -16.72
N SER A 21 58.65 31.65 -15.63
CA SER A 21 58.20 31.64 -14.25
C SER A 21 56.71 31.99 -14.09
N ALA A 22 55.95 31.07 -13.48
CA ALA A 22 54.75 31.41 -12.74
C ALA A 22 54.84 30.73 -11.37
N VAL A 23 54.70 31.56 -10.35
CA VAL A 23 54.75 31.25 -8.92
C VAL A 23 53.68 30.22 -8.58
N PHE A 24 54.08 29.01 -8.14
CA PHE A 24 53.19 28.16 -7.38
C PHE A 24 53.21 28.64 -5.93
N ALA A 25 52.18 29.40 -5.57
CA ALA A 25 51.77 29.51 -4.18
C ALA A 25 51.23 28.13 -3.78
N GLU A 26 51.83 27.52 -2.77
CA GLU A 26 51.21 26.44 -2.00
C GLU A 26 49.96 27.03 -1.34
N ALA A 27 48.82 26.87 -2.01
CA ALA A 27 47.54 27.02 -1.35
C ALA A 27 47.34 25.76 -0.50
N ASP A 28 47.50 25.93 0.81
CA ASP A 28 46.95 25.05 1.82
C ASP A 28 45.54 24.63 1.41
N VAL A 29 45.38 23.37 0.99
CA VAL A 29 44.09 22.72 0.92
C VAL A 29 43.72 22.39 2.37
N SER A 30 43.41 23.45 3.14
CA SER A 30 42.54 23.32 4.29
C SER A 30 41.24 22.76 3.74
N SER A 31 41.02 21.47 4.01
CA SER A 31 39.70 20.85 3.91
C SER A 31 38.74 21.72 4.70
N ALA A 32 38.02 22.60 4.00
CA ALA A 32 36.84 23.23 4.54
C ALA A 32 35.82 22.10 4.74
N THR A 33 35.90 21.45 5.90
CA THR A 33 34.77 20.77 6.50
C THR A 33 33.66 21.82 6.56
N GLN A 34 32.74 21.77 5.60
CA GLN A 34 31.42 22.37 5.79
C GLN A 34 30.92 21.86 7.14
N ALA A 35 30.59 22.79 8.04
CA ALA A 35 29.91 22.43 9.27
C ALA A 35 28.67 21.60 8.89
N PRO A 36 28.38 20.48 9.59
CA PRO A 36 27.20 19.67 9.29
C PRO A 36 25.99 20.61 9.29
N SER A 37 25.21 20.60 8.20
CA SER A 37 24.05 21.48 8.10
C SER A 37 23.11 21.15 9.27
N SER A 38 22.90 22.10 10.17
CA SER A 38 22.13 21.94 11.41
C SER A 38 20.63 21.72 11.18
N HIS A 39 20.17 21.77 9.93
CA HIS A 39 18.78 21.68 9.55
C HIS A 39 18.28 20.22 9.53
N LEU A 40 17.39 19.90 10.47
CA LEU A 40 16.68 18.63 10.57
C LEU A 40 15.68 18.47 9.44
N ALA A 41 14.86 19.49 9.20
CA ALA A 41 13.74 19.43 8.26
C ALA A 41 13.53 20.75 7.54
N HIS A 42 13.02 20.66 6.32
CA HIS A 42 12.53 21.79 5.52
C HIS A 42 11.00 21.77 5.59
N LEU A 43 10.41 22.85 6.08
CA LEU A 43 8.99 22.94 6.42
C LEU A 43 8.37 24.23 5.87
N TYR A 44 7.04 24.26 5.76
CA TYR A 44 6.24 25.39 5.27
C TYR A 44 5.11 25.71 6.25
N HIS A 45 4.90 27.00 6.52
CA HIS A 45 3.73 27.54 7.25
C HIS A 45 2.66 27.99 6.25
N VAL A 46 1.62 27.19 6.04
CA VAL A 46 0.64 27.47 4.99
C VAL A 46 -0.73 27.79 5.59
N LYS A 47 -1.34 28.90 5.17
CA LYS A 47 -2.72 29.26 5.54
C LYS A 47 -3.69 28.93 4.41
N GLY A 48 -4.93 28.62 4.77
CA GLY A 48 -6.02 28.46 3.81
C GLY A 48 -6.91 27.25 4.10
N LYS A 49 -8.14 27.29 3.57
CA LYS A 49 -9.09 26.17 3.69
C LYS A 49 -8.85 25.07 2.64
N ASP A 50 -8.04 25.37 1.63
CA ASP A 50 -7.75 24.49 0.49
C ASP A 50 -6.38 23.80 0.60
N VAL A 51 -5.68 23.91 1.74
CA VAL A 51 -4.32 23.37 1.92
C VAL A 51 -4.28 21.85 1.80
N GLU A 52 -5.23 21.13 2.43
CA GLU A 52 -5.34 19.67 2.29
C GLU A 52 -5.55 19.26 0.81
N ALA A 53 -6.42 19.97 0.09
CA ALA A 53 -6.69 19.70 -1.32
C ALA A 53 -5.48 20.01 -2.23
N LYS A 54 -4.73 21.08 -1.92
CA LYS A 54 -3.48 21.42 -2.62
C LYS A 54 -2.41 20.36 -2.41
N LEU A 55 -2.24 19.87 -1.18
CA LEU A 55 -1.30 18.79 -0.87
C LEU A 55 -1.73 17.46 -1.51
N ASP A 56 -3.02 17.18 -1.55
CA ASP A 56 -3.56 16.02 -2.25
C ASP A 56 -3.22 16.09 -3.75
N ALA A 57 -3.53 17.20 -4.42
CA ALA A 57 -3.16 17.39 -5.83
C ALA A 57 -1.64 17.33 -6.05
N PHE A 58 -0.85 17.90 -5.14
CA PHE A 58 0.61 17.82 -5.20
C PHE A 58 1.09 16.36 -5.20
N THR A 59 0.62 15.57 -4.22
CA THR A 59 1.07 14.18 -4.04
C THR A 59 0.53 13.23 -5.11
N THR A 60 -0.66 13.45 -5.67
CA THR A 60 -1.25 12.55 -6.68
C THR A 60 -0.96 12.94 -8.13
N GLU A 61 -0.70 14.21 -8.40
CA GLU A 61 -0.57 14.71 -9.79
C GLU A 61 0.84 15.23 -10.09
N LYS A 62 1.45 15.99 -9.16
CA LYS A 62 2.71 16.69 -9.43
C LYS A 62 3.96 15.86 -9.13
N MET A 63 4.00 15.15 -8.00
CA MET A 63 5.20 14.41 -7.56
C MET A 63 5.67 13.38 -8.59
N ASN A 64 4.73 12.66 -9.21
CA ASN A 64 5.06 11.65 -10.24
C ASN A 64 5.79 12.26 -11.45
N THR A 65 5.60 13.56 -11.73
CA THR A 65 6.28 14.25 -12.85
C THR A 65 7.77 14.47 -12.61
N ILE A 66 8.22 14.36 -11.36
CA ILE A 66 9.62 14.49 -10.96
C ILE A 66 10.20 13.18 -10.40
N GLY A 67 9.55 12.05 -10.64
CA GLY A 67 10.04 10.71 -10.28
C GLY A 67 9.70 10.25 -8.86
N TYR A 68 9.03 11.08 -8.06
CA TYR A 68 8.60 10.70 -6.72
C TYR A 68 7.21 10.07 -6.72
N GLU A 69 7.07 9.00 -5.96
CA GLU A 69 5.82 8.27 -5.79
C GLU A 69 5.38 8.31 -4.33
N LEU A 70 4.05 8.33 -4.13
CA LEU A 70 3.43 8.26 -2.81
C LEU A 70 3.21 6.80 -2.42
N THR A 71 3.80 6.37 -1.32
CA THR A 71 3.74 5.00 -0.80
C THR A 71 2.92 4.95 0.48
N ASP A 72 1.87 4.14 0.52
CA ASP A 72 1.09 3.85 1.73
C ASP A 72 0.66 5.09 2.55
N ALA A 73 0.02 6.06 1.92
CA ALA A 73 -0.40 7.29 2.57
C ALA A 73 -1.47 7.07 3.66
N HIS A 74 -1.24 7.67 4.84
CA HIS A 74 -2.13 7.65 5.99
C HIS A 74 -2.62 9.06 6.32
N LYS A 75 -3.75 9.44 5.71
CA LYS A 75 -4.36 10.76 5.92
C LYS A 75 -5.18 10.83 7.21
N ARG A 76 -5.08 11.96 7.90
CA ARG A 76 -5.85 12.29 9.12
C ARG A 76 -5.75 11.19 10.20
N ILE A 77 -4.55 10.69 10.44
CA ILE A 77 -4.29 9.63 11.43
C ILE A 77 -4.67 10.05 12.86
N ASN A 78 -4.67 11.36 13.15
CA ASN A 78 -5.21 11.92 14.40
C ASN A 78 -6.69 11.55 14.63
N ASP A 79 -7.50 11.40 13.58
CA ASP A 79 -8.88 10.93 13.71
C ASP A 79 -8.95 9.47 14.18
N VAL A 80 -7.94 8.66 13.84
CA VAL A 80 -7.80 7.29 14.33
C VAL A 80 -7.35 7.31 15.80
N PHE A 81 -6.38 8.16 16.16
CA PHE A 81 -5.95 8.32 17.55
C PHE A 81 -7.09 8.76 18.45
N LYS A 82 -7.89 9.75 18.04
CA LYS A 82 -9.09 10.18 18.77
C LYS A 82 -10.07 9.03 19.01
N LYS A 83 -10.27 8.15 18.03
CA LYS A 83 -11.18 7.01 18.16
C LYS A 83 -10.66 5.94 19.11
N LEU A 84 -9.34 5.71 19.15
CA LEU A 84 -8.72 4.69 19.98
C LEU A 84 -8.47 5.17 21.41
N TYR A 85 -8.07 6.43 21.58
CA TYR A 85 -7.58 6.99 22.85
C TYR A 85 -8.47 8.14 23.38
N GLY A 86 -9.61 8.38 22.74
CA GLY A 86 -10.67 9.28 23.22
C GLY A 86 -10.49 10.76 22.88
N SER A 87 -9.28 11.23 22.59
CA SER A 87 -9.03 12.65 22.30
C SER A 87 -7.90 12.86 21.29
N THR A 88 -7.87 14.05 20.70
CA THR A 88 -6.79 14.55 19.84
C THR A 88 -6.64 16.05 20.11
N GLN A 89 -5.42 16.56 20.01
CA GLN A 89 -5.11 17.99 20.03
C GLN A 89 -4.79 18.53 18.63
N LEU A 90 -4.96 17.70 17.60
CA LEU A 90 -4.66 18.04 16.22
C LEU A 90 -5.93 18.20 15.39
N ASP A 91 -5.95 19.22 14.55
CA ASP A 91 -6.94 19.38 13.50
C ASP A 91 -6.66 18.38 12.36
N ILE A 92 -5.38 18.26 11.98
CA ILE A 92 -4.89 17.27 11.03
C ILE A 92 -3.52 16.73 11.46
N LEU A 93 -3.31 15.45 11.19
CA LEU A 93 -2.01 14.80 11.09
C LEU A 93 -2.09 13.78 9.95
N SER A 94 -1.21 13.88 8.95
CA SER A 94 -1.11 12.87 7.90
C SER A 94 0.33 12.49 7.65
N PHE A 95 0.56 11.21 7.39
CA PHE A 95 1.84 10.69 6.93
C PHE A 95 1.70 10.35 5.45
N LEU A 96 2.58 10.93 4.64
CA LEU A 96 2.61 10.78 3.20
C LEU A 96 4.02 10.29 2.84
N PRO A 97 4.33 9.00 3.05
CA PRO A 97 5.63 8.45 2.71
C PRO A 97 5.88 8.55 1.21
N VAL A 98 7.04 9.05 0.81
CA VAL A 98 7.40 9.31 -0.59
C VAL A 98 8.78 8.75 -0.92
N ILE A 99 8.98 8.36 -2.16
CA ILE A 99 10.24 7.78 -2.65
C ILE A 99 10.46 8.05 -4.14
N ASP A 100 11.72 8.22 -4.55
CA ASP A 100 12.15 8.15 -5.95
C ASP A 100 13.07 6.94 -6.12
N ASP A 101 12.50 5.83 -6.59
CA ASP A 101 13.21 4.57 -6.76
C ASP A 101 14.31 4.66 -7.84
N THR A 102 14.18 5.57 -8.81
CA THR A 102 15.16 5.73 -9.88
C THR A 102 16.49 6.28 -9.35
N VAL A 103 16.44 7.07 -8.28
CA VAL A 103 17.60 7.60 -7.58
C VAL A 103 18.04 6.67 -6.45
N VAL A 104 17.09 6.19 -5.62
CA VAL A 104 17.42 5.42 -4.42
C VAL A 104 18.02 4.06 -4.76
N LYS A 105 17.43 3.28 -5.68
CA LYS A 105 17.90 1.91 -6.01
C LYS A 105 19.39 1.88 -6.38
N PRO A 106 19.92 2.74 -7.29
CA PRO A 106 21.36 2.79 -7.55
C PRO A 106 22.21 3.06 -6.31
N LEU A 107 21.78 3.94 -5.40
CA LEU A 107 22.52 4.31 -4.19
C LEU A 107 22.55 3.17 -3.17
N LEU A 108 21.51 2.33 -3.13
CA LEU A 108 21.48 1.15 -2.26
C LEU A 108 22.54 0.11 -2.64
N ASN A 109 23.04 0.09 -3.88
CA ASN A 109 24.21 -0.73 -4.24
C ASN A 109 25.49 -0.23 -3.55
N THR A 110 25.57 1.05 -3.20
CA THR A 110 26.73 1.62 -2.50
C THR A 110 26.54 1.53 -1.00
N ASP A 111 25.39 1.94 -0.48
CA ASP A 111 25.08 1.88 0.95
C ASP A 111 23.61 1.54 1.21
N PRO A 112 23.30 0.32 1.68
CA PRO A 112 21.92 -0.11 1.90
C PRO A 112 21.25 0.61 3.09
N ARG A 113 22.00 1.29 3.96
CA ARG A 113 21.44 2.01 5.12
C ARG A 113 20.51 3.14 4.71
N LEU A 114 20.64 3.65 3.49
CA LEU A 114 19.76 4.69 2.95
C LEU A 114 18.29 4.23 2.91
N ALA A 115 18.02 2.94 2.79
CA ALA A 115 16.67 2.39 2.86
C ALA A 115 15.98 2.64 4.23
N GLY A 116 16.72 2.97 5.29
CA GLY A 116 16.16 3.30 6.60
C GLY A 116 15.31 4.58 6.66
N PHE A 117 15.32 5.40 5.60
CA PHE A 117 14.43 6.55 5.42
C PHE A 117 13.87 6.62 3.99
N ASN A 118 13.88 5.52 3.25
CA ASN A 118 13.29 5.51 1.93
C ASN A 118 12.31 4.34 1.89
N PRO A 119 10.99 4.59 1.86
CA PRO A 119 10.32 5.91 1.77
C PRO A 119 10.51 6.84 2.99
N PHE A 120 10.57 8.17 2.80
CA PHE A 120 10.57 9.19 3.88
C PHE A 120 9.24 9.93 3.95
N ASN A 121 8.89 10.53 5.08
CA ASN A 121 7.65 11.31 5.18
C ASN A 121 7.70 12.65 4.47
N LEU A 122 6.65 12.94 3.73
CA LEU A 122 6.11 14.29 3.60
C LEU A 122 5.00 14.49 4.65
N LEU A 123 5.35 15.10 5.77
CA LEU A 123 4.43 15.30 6.89
C LEU A 123 3.49 16.49 6.62
N ILE A 124 2.23 16.36 7.02
CA ILE A 124 1.34 17.51 7.28
C ILE A 124 0.74 17.42 8.67
N TYR A 125 0.78 18.50 9.43
CA TYR A 125 0.03 18.63 10.67
C TYR A 125 -0.46 20.05 10.92
N LYS A 126 -1.44 20.15 11.82
CA LYS A 126 -1.97 21.42 12.34
C LYS A 126 -2.59 21.16 13.70
N LYS A 127 -2.22 21.93 14.72
CA LYS A 127 -2.83 21.77 16.05
C LYS A 127 -4.20 22.44 16.08
N MET A 128 -5.07 21.96 16.97
CA MET A 128 -6.37 22.60 17.19
C MET A 128 -6.17 24.05 17.66
N GLY A 129 -6.83 24.99 16.98
CA GLY A 129 -6.75 26.41 17.29
C GLY A 129 -5.63 27.16 16.55
N GLU A 130 -4.73 26.47 15.85
CA GLU A 130 -3.78 27.11 14.93
C GLU A 130 -4.49 27.46 13.61
N GLU A 131 -4.04 28.52 12.93
CA GLU A 131 -4.51 28.87 11.58
C GLU A 131 -3.68 28.21 10.49
N GLU A 132 -2.44 27.84 10.80
CA GLU A 132 -1.41 27.42 9.85
C GLU A 132 -1.23 25.90 9.85
N TYR A 133 -1.03 25.36 8.65
CA TYR A 133 -0.56 23.99 8.46
C TYR A 133 0.95 24.00 8.40
N HIS A 134 1.55 22.97 8.98
CA HIS A 134 2.96 22.67 8.85
C HIS A 134 3.11 21.52 7.87
N ILE A 135 3.85 21.74 6.78
CA ILE A 135 4.07 20.75 5.72
C ILE A 135 5.56 20.61 5.48
N GLY A 136 6.10 19.40 5.35
CA GLY A 136 7.48 19.23 4.88
C GLY A 136 8.11 17.89 5.25
N HIS A 137 9.42 17.80 5.08
CA HIS A 137 10.18 16.55 5.19
C HIS A 137 11.55 16.75 5.84
N LEU A 138 12.17 15.65 6.28
CA LEU A 138 13.56 15.68 6.73
C LEU A 138 14.49 16.12 5.58
N THR A 139 15.55 16.85 5.91
CA THR A 139 16.56 17.21 4.91
C THR A 139 17.39 15.98 4.52
N ALA A 140 17.94 15.96 3.30
CA ALA A 140 18.83 14.89 2.86
C ALA A 140 20.01 14.70 3.82
N ASN A 141 20.61 15.80 4.28
CA ASN A 141 21.74 15.75 5.21
C ASN A 141 21.33 15.15 6.56
N ALA A 142 20.18 15.55 7.12
CA ALA A 142 19.70 14.95 8.37
C ALA A 142 19.48 13.44 8.24
N ILE A 143 18.86 13.00 7.14
CA ILE A 143 18.71 11.57 6.84
C ILE A 143 20.08 10.88 6.82
N LEU A 144 21.02 11.38 6.01
CA LEU A 144 22.37 10.82 5.85
C LEU A 144 23.14 10.80 7.17
N ASP A 145 22.97 11.82 8.01
CA ASP A 145 23.60 11.93 9.32
C ASP A 145 22.97 10.94 10.31
N ILE A 146 21.66 10.70 10.27
CA ILE A 146 21.02 9.68 11.11
C ILE A 146 21.46 8.27 10.68
N VAL A 147 21.44 7.96 9.39
CA VAL A 147 21.86 6.62 8.90
C VAL A 147 23.38 6.42 8.94
N GLY A 148 24.14 7.49 9.21
CA GLY A 148 25.59 7.44 9.37
C GLY A 148 26.36 7.24 8.06
N ILE A 149 25.83 7.73 6.94
CA ILE A 149 26.47 7.64 5.63
C ILE A 149 27.43 8.82 5.43
N THR A 150 28.71 8.50 5.24
CA THR A 150 29.80 9.48 5.05
C THR A 150 30.39 9.45 3.65
N ASP A 151 30.00 8.50 2.79
CA ASP A 151 30.50 8.40 1.41
C ASP A 151 30.11 9.68 0.61
N PRO A 152 31.08 10.47 0.12
CA PRO A 152 30.78 11.74 -0.54
C PRO A 152 29.91 11.58 -1.78
N ALA A 153 30.08 10.51 -2.55
CA ALA A 153 29.31 10.28 -3.78
C ALA A 153 27.85 9.98 -3.45
N VAL A 154 27.59 9.17 -2.40
CA VAL A 154 26.22 8.91 -1.92
C VAL A 154 25.59 10.18 -1.37
N ARG A 155 26.33 10.94 -0.55
CA ARG A 155 25.82 12.18 0.05
C ARG A 155 25.46 13.22 -1.02
N ASP A 156 26.35 13.42 -2.00
CA ASP A 156 26.13 14.37 -3.10
C ASP A 156 24.94 13.97 -3.97
N ALA A 157 24.86 12.68 -4.34
CA ALA A 157 23.79 12.18 -5.20
C ALA A 157 22.42 12.28 -4.50
N TYR A 158 22.33 11.84 -3.24
CA TYR A 158 21.08 11.88 -2.49
C TYR A 158 20.64 13.31 -2.20
N THR A 159 21.57 14.20 -1.80
CA THR A 159 21.24 15.62 -1.57
C THR A 159 20.72 16.30 -2.83
N LYS A 160 21.33 16.04 -4.00
CA LYS A 160 20.84 16.58 -5.29
C LYS A 160 19.45 16.06 -5.66
N SER A 161 19.11 14.84 -5.27
CA SER A 161 17.84 14.22 -5.62
C SER A 161 16.62 14.88 -4.96
N LEU A 162 16.78 15.49 -3.79
CA LEU A 162 15.70 16.19 -3.10
C LEU A 162 15.45 17.61 -3.65
N ALA A 163 16.40 18.19 -4.41
CA ALA A 163 16.28 19.55 -4.90
C ALA A 163 15.08 19.78 -5.83
N SER A 164 14.68 18.77 -6.62
CA SER A 164 13.48 18.85 -7.47
C SER A 164 12.20 18.87 -6.64
N LEU A 165 12.16 18.09 -5.56
CA LEU A 165 11.04 18.05 -4.62
C LEU A 165 10.93 19.38 -3.87
N ASP A 166 12.03 19.86 -3.29
CA ASP A 166 12.11 21.15 -2.59
C ASP A 166 11.64 22.30 -3.48
N LYS A 167 12.12 22.36 -4.73
CA LYS A 167 11.69 23.38 -5.70
C LYS A 167 10.19 23.31 -5.96
N MET A 168 9.61 22.12 -6.10
CA MET A 168 8.19 21.98 -6.38
C MET A 168 7.32 22.31 -5.16
N LEU A 169 7.82 22.05 -3.94
CA LEU A 169 7.20 22.48 -2.69
C LEU A 169 7.24 24.00 -2.57
N ASP A 170 8.36 24.65 -2.87
CA ASP A 170 8.50 26.11 -2.95
C ASP A 170 7.48 26.73 -3.90
N GLU A 171 7.30 26.15 -5.09
CA GLU A 171 6.33 26.62 -6.08
C GLU A 171 4.88 26.38 -5.65
N THR A 172 4.62 25.34 -4.86
CA THR A 172 3.25 24.95 -4.47
C THR A 172 2.78 25.65 -3.20
N PHE A 173 3.67 25.81 -2.22
CA PHE A 173 3.35 26.34 -0.89
C PHE A 173 3.94 27.73 -0.64
N GLY A 174 4.71 28.27 -1.58
CA GLY A 174 5.33 29.59 -1.48
C GLY A 174 6.64 29.51 -0.70
N LYS A 175 7.76 29.80 -1.38
CA LYS A 175 9.09 29.80 -0.77
C LYS A 175 9.19 30.75 0.42
N GLU A 176 8.45 31.85 0.39
CA GLU A 176 8.36 32.82 1.49
C GLU A 176 7.74 32.24 2.78
N ASN A 177 7.00 31.13 2.65
CA ASN A 177 6.40 30.41 3.77
C ASN A 177 7.31 29.29 4.31
N SER A 178 8.47 29.08 3.70
CA SER A 178 9.43 28.04 4.10
C SER A 178 10.26 28.43 5.32
N TYR A 179 10.65 27.44 6.11
CA TYR A 179 11.57 27.56 7.24
C TYR A 179 12.28 26.22 7.47
N TYR A 180 13.40 26.27 8.19
CA TYR A 180 14.11 25.08 8.62
C TYR A 180 13.88 24.83 10.11
N LEU A 181 13.66 23.56 10.46
CA LEU A 181 13.76 23.09 11.84
C LEU A 181 15.19 22.58 12.05
N ASP A 182 15.86 23.04 13.10
CA ASP A 182 17.23 22.62 13.42
C ASP A 182 17.27 21.47 14.44
N TYR A 183 18.37 20.71 14.44
CA TYR A 183 18.71 19.76 15.50
C TYR A 183 20.13 20.01 16.02
N LYS A 184 20.32 19.82 17.33
CA LYS A 184 21.62 20.06 17.99
C LYS A 184 22.49 18.83 18.08
N GLN A 185 21.87 17.67 18.27
CA GLN A 185 22.58 16.42 18.51
C GLN A 185 21.76 15.21 18.05
N LEU A 186 22.49 14.12 17.79
CA LEU A 186 21.96 12.78 17.57
C LEU A 186 22.48 11.85 18.66
N PRO A 187 21.80 10.72 18.95
CA PRO A 187 22.34 9.74 19.88
C PRO A 187 23.66 9.16 19.36
N LYS A 188 24.50 8.65 20.27
CA LYS A 188 25.75 7.96 19.87
C LYS A 188 25.47 6.77 18.95
N LYS A 189 24.45 5.98 19.29
CA LYS A 189 23.95 4.88 18.47
C LYS A 189 22.73 5.36 17.70
N ARG A 190 22.86 5.49 16.38
CA ARG A 190 21.82 6.01 15.49
C ARG A 190 21.06 4.92 14.74
N MET A 191 21.68 3.76 14.58
CA MET A 191 21.11 2.61 13.88
C MET A 191 21.04 1.40 14.82
N MET A 192 20.01 0.58 14.66
CA MET A 192 20.01 -0.82 15.09
C MET A 192 20.28 -1.68 13.86
N GLN A 193 21.12 -2.70 14.02
CA GLN A 193 21.52 -3.60 12.95
C GLN A 193 21.51 -5.04 13.44
N PHE A 194 21.01 -5.93 12.59
CA PHE A 194 20.88 -7.34 12.90
C PHE A 194 21.32 -8.20 11.72
N VAL A 195 21.77 -9.40 12.06
CA VAL A 195 22.10 -10.44 11.08
C VAL A 195 21.39 -11.74 11.48
N LEU A 196 20.59 -12.27 10.57
CA LEU A 196 20.04 -13.61 10.69
C LEU A 196 20.76 -14.54 9.72
N LYS A 197 21.46 -15.54 10.26
CA LYS A 197 21.97 -16.66 9.45
C LYS A 197 20.83 -17.66 9.24
N PHE A 198 20.68 -18.15 8.02
CA PHE A 198 19.66 -19.15 7.68
C PHE A 198 20.23 -20.24 6.77
N ASP A 199 19.65 -21.44 6.83
CA ASP A 199 19.99 -22.51 5.89
C ASP A 199 19.38 -22.18 4.52
N ARG A 200 20.24 -21.81 3.57
CA ARG A 200 19.78 -21.28 2.29
C ARG A 200 19.07 -22.37 1.46
N PRO A 201 17.75 -22.24 1.19
CA PRO A 201 17.04 -23.18 0.34
C PRO A 201 17.44 -23.00 -1.13
N LYS A 202 17.13 -24.02 -1.96
CA LYS A 202 17.27 -23.89 -3.42
C LYS A 202 16.38 -22.79 -3.99
N ASP A 203 15.17 -22.66 -3.43
CA ASP A 203 14.22 -21.60 -3.74
C ASP A 203 14.14 -20.63 -2.57
N LEU A 204 14.67 -19.42 -2.77
CA LEU A 204 14.72 -18.39 -1.73
C LEU A 204 13.33 -17.87 -1.36
N ALA A 205 12.34 -17.99 -2.24
CA ALA A 205 10.98 -17.51 -2.02
C ALA A 205 10.34 -18.16 -0.78
N ASP A 206 10.55 -19.46 -0.58
CA ASP A 206 10.01 -20.19 0.58
C ASP A 206 10.58 -19.64 1.91
N PHE A 207 11.88 -19.31 1.94
CA PHE A 207 12.50 -18.69 3.12
C PHE A 207 11.96 -17.28 3.36
N LEU A 208 11.92 -16.45 2.31
CA LEU A 208 11.42 -15.08 2.39
C LEU A 208 9.97 -15.06 2.88
N ASP A 209 9.11 -15.89 2.30
CA ASP A 209 7.71 -15.99 2.68
C ASP A 209 7.55 -16.40 4.15
N ALA A 210 8.30 -17.42 4.60
CA ALA A 210 8.23 -17.90 5.98
C ALA A 210 8.77 -16.88 6.98
N PHE A 211 9.88 -16.22 6.66
CA PHE A 211 10.46 -15.19 7.52
C PHE A 211 9.57 -13.96 7.62
N GLN A 212 9.08 -13.45 6.48
CA GLN A 212 8.18 -12.30 6.44
C GLN A 212 6.88 -12.59 7.20
N GLU A 213 6.27 -13.76 7.01
CA GLU A 213 5.09 -14.18 7.76
C GLU A 213 5.35 -14.19 9.28
N LYS A 214 6.47 -14.79 9.71
CA LYS A 214 6.87 -14.83 11.12
C LYS A 214 7.12 -13.42 11.69
N PHE A 215 7.81 -12.57 10.92
CA PHE A 215 8.10 -11.19 11.31
C PHE A 215 6.82 -10.38 11.47
N GLU A 216 5.95 -10.39 10.46
CA GLU A 216 4.69 -9.64 10.47
C GLU A 216 3.77 -10.08 11.62
N ASP A 217 3.64 -11.40 11.83
CA ASP A 217 2.80 -11.94 12.89
C ASP A 217 3.36 -11.59 14.29
N LEU A 218 4.69 -11.70 14.49
CA LEU A 218 5.34 -11.31 15.75
C LEU A 218 5.07 -9.84 16.08
N PHE A 219 5.33 -8.94 15.15
CA PHE A 219 5.16 -7.51 15.40
C PHE A 219 3.67 -7.15 15.58
N ALA A 220 2.77 -7.80 14.85
CA ALA A 220 1.33 -7.64 15.04
C ALA A 220 0.84 -8.09 16.44
N ASP A 221 1.42 -9.17 16.98
CA ASP A 221 1.11 -9.66 18.34
C ASP A 221 1.60 -8.71 19.44
N HIS A 222 2.52 -7.80 19.10
CA HIS A 222 3.05 -6.75 19.98
C HIS A 222 2.54 -5.34 19.62
N ASP A 223 1.33 -5.24 19.05
CA ASP A 223 0.63 -3.98 18.75
C ASP A 223 1.33 -3.06 17.72
N TYR A 224 2.28 -3.60 16.97
CA TYR A 224 2.80 -2.96 15.77
C TYR A 224 1.89 -3.25 14.59
N VAL A 225 1.91 -2.32 13.66
CA VAL A 225 1.20 -2.39 12.39
C VAL A 225 2.22 -2.22 11.28
N ILE A 226 2.15 -3.08 10.28
CA ILE A 226 2.82 -2.86 9.01
C ILE A 226 1.99 -1.82 8.25
N ALA A 227 2.41 -0.57 8.37
CA ALA A 227 1.78 0.58 7.72
C ALA A 227 2.19 0.70 6.25
N GLY A 228 3.22 -0.02 5.81
CA GLY A 228 3.60 -0.06 4.40
C GLY A 228 4.70 -1.08 4.13
N PHE A 229 4.88 -1.41 2.87
CA PHE A 229 5.88 -2.39 2.41
C PHE A 229 6.42 -1.98 1.05
N HIS A 230 7.74 -1.84 0.94
CA HIS A 230 8.41 -1.48 -0.31
C HIS A 230 9.40 -2.57 -0.72
N ASP A 231 9.20 -3.19 -1.88
CA ASP A 231 10.09 -4.23 -2.41
C ASP A 231 11.06 -3.65 -3.43
N PHE A 232 12.25 -3.26 -2.96
CA PHE A 232 13.31 -2.70 -3.80
C PHE A 232 13.83 -3.68 -4.85
N ARG A 233 13.74 -5.00 -4.61
CA ARG A 233 14.16 -6.06 -5.55
C ARG A 233 12.98 -6.72 -6.26
N GLY A 234 11.78 -6.17 -6.08
CA GLY A 234 10.56 -6.60 -6.74
C GLY A 234 10.63 -6.42 -8.26
N GLU A 235 9.52 -6.64 -8.94
CA GLU A 235 9.54 -6.70 -10.40
C GLU A 235 9.90 -5.38 -11.10
N GLU A 236 9.81 -4.25 -10.39
CA GLU A 236 10.22 -2.93 -10.88
C GLU A 236 11.74 -2.69 -10.79
N ASP A 237 12.48 -3.59 -10.14
CA ASP A 237 13.93 -3.59 -10.25
C ASP A 237 14.32 -4.08 -11.65
N ASN A 238 14.63 -3.13 -12.55
CA ASN A 238 15.17 -3.37 -13.89
C ASN A 238 16.58 -3.99 -13.88
N GLY A 239 16.87 -4.85 -12.89
CA GLY A 239 18.16 -5.48 -12.63
C GLY A 239 19.18 -4.59 -11.92
N VAL A 240 18.78 -3.39 -11.45
CA VAL A 240 19.70 -2.43 -10.82
C VAL A 240 20.31 -3.03 -9.56
N LEU A 241 19.51 -3.69 -8.74
CA LEU A 241 19.95 -4.28 -7.47
C LEU A 241 20.32 -5.77 -7.60
N ALA A 242 19.89 -6.46 -8.67
CA ALA A 242 20.14 -7.88 -8.91
C ALA A 242 21.64 -8.28 -8.98
N ALA A 243 22.53 -7.32 -9.20
CA ALA A 243 23.97 -7.54 -9.19
C ALA A 243 24.52 -7.82 -7.78
N LYS A 244 23.95 -7.20 -6.75
CA LYS A 244 24.43 -7.26 -5.36
C LYS A 244 23.49 -7.95 -4.39
N TYR A 245 22.21 -8.07 -4.72
CA TYR A 245 21.19 -8.55 -3.80
C TYR A 245 20.28 -9.60 -4.43
N ASP A 246 20.04 -10.68 -3.70
CA ASP A 246 19.04 -11.69 -4.06
C ASP A 246 17.63 -11.26 -3.63
N ALA A 247 17.53 -10.46 -2.55
CA ALA A 247 16.29 -9.86 -2.06
C ALA A 247 16.61 -8.55 -1.33
N PHE A 248 15.71 -7.56 -1.40
CA PHE A 248 15.83 -6.28 -0.69
C PHE A 248 14.43 -5.68 -0.55
N TRP A 249 13.95 -5.49 0.67
CA TRP A 249 12.68 -4.84 0.96
C TRP A 249 12.75 -3.96 2.20
N ALA A 250 11.71 -3.17 2.45
CA ALA A 250 11.55 -2.36 3.64
C ALA A 250 10.11 -2.43 4.18
N TYR A 251 10.00 -2.52 5.50
CA TYR A 251 8.74 -2.42 6.23
C TYR A 251 8.60 -1.03 6.85
N SER A 252 7.49 -0.35 6.56
CA SER A 252 7.06 0.84 7.27
C SER A 252 6.26 0.42 8.50
N MET A 253 6.88 0.48 9.67
CA MET A 253 6.26 0.03 10.92
C MET A 253 5.63 1.20 11.70
N CYS A 254 4.52 0.94 12.37
CA CYS A 254 3.85 1.89 13.24
C CYS A 254 3.37 1.20 14.53
N HIS A 255 3.71 1.75 15.69
CA HIS A 255 3.14 1.33 16.97
C HIS A 255 2.11 2.36 17.43
N MET A 256 0.83 1.99 17.51
CA MET A 256 -0.26 2.97 17.66
C MET A 256 -0.19 3.79 18.95
N LYS A 257 0.21 3.16 20.07
CA LYS A 257 0.36 3.86 21.37
C LYS A 257 1.50 4.85 21.35
N TYR A 258 2.66 4.46 20.79
CA TYR A 258 3.79 5.34 20.55
C TYR A 258 3.38 6.54 19.72
N SER A 259 2.79 6.31 18.56
CA SER A 259 2.40 7.37 17.62
C SER A 259 1.42 8.35 18.26
N ALA A 260 0.39 7.87 18.96
CA ALA A 260 -0.56 8.74 19.64
C ALA A 260 0.03 9.49 20.83
N THR A 261 1.04 8.93 21.52
CA THR A 261 1.68 9.58 22.69
C THR A 261 2.70 10.64 22.28
N VAL A 262 3.46 10.37 21.21
CA VAL A 262 4.52 11.25 20.72
C VAL A 262 3.94 12.35 19.83
N PHE A 263 3.07 12.01 18.88
CA PHE A 263 2.60 12.95 17.85
C PHE A 263 1.34 13.70 18.24
N ASP A 264 0.55 13.19 19.19
CA ASP A 264 -0.76 13.73 19.58
C ASP A 264 -0.93 13.75 21.11
N GLY A 265 -2.05 14.27 21.60
CA GLY A 265 -2.35 14.43 23.02
C GLY A 265 -1.69 15.66 23.66
N LYS A 266 -1.77 15.74 24.99
CA LYS A 266 -1.28 16.91 25.73
C LYS A 266 0.25 16.99 25.67
N GLY A 267 0.76 18.11 25.16
CA GLY A 267 2.20 18.33 24.99
C GLY A 267 2.79 17.60 23.78
N ALA A 268 1.95 17.14 22.86
CA ALA A 268 2.33 16.48 21.62
C ALA A 268 3.46 17.19 20.86
N ARG A 269 4.27 16.38 20.19
CA ARG A 269 5.33 16.80 19.26
C ARG A 269 4.96 16.31 17.86
N PRO A 270 3.93 16.87 17.19
CA PRO A 270 3.49 16.40 15.87
C PRO A 270 4.60 16.45 14.81
N GLU A 271 5.57 17.36 14.95
CA GLU A 271 6.77 17.41 14.12
C GLU A 271 7.64 16.15 14.21
N ALA A 272 7.54 15.36 15.28
CA ALA A 272 8.18 14.05 15.35
C ALA A 272 7.65 13.07 14.30
N GLY A 273 6.49 13.36 13.71
CA GLY A 273 5.98 12.66 12.53
C GLY A 273 6.95 12.69 11.34
N LEU A 274 7.92 13.61 11.28
CA LEU A 274 8.97 13.65 10.25
C LEU A 274 9.80 12.36 10.18
N PHE A 275 9.89 11.63 11.29
CA PHE A 275 10.60 10.35 11.40
C PHE A 275 9.70 9.13 11.13
N ALA A 276 8.41 9.34 10.86
CA ALA A 276 7.49 8.29 10.44
C ALA A 276 7.55 8.12 8.90
N PRO A 277 7.29 6.93 8.34
CA PRO A 277 7.14 5.67 9.06
C PRO A 277 8.47 5.22 9.67
N CYS A 278 8.41 4.40 10.71
CA CYS A 278 9.61 3.78 11.26
C CYS A 278 10.05 2.66 10.31
N VAL A 279 11.05 2.92 9.45
CA VAL A 279 11.44 1.98 8.39
C VAL A 279 12.47 0.98 8.87
N MET A 280 12.13 -0.32 8.77
CA MET A 280 13.07 -1.43 8.92
C MET A 280 13.34 -2.04 7.55
N TYR A 281 14.57 -1.92 7.07
CA TYR A 281 15.01 -2.47 5.79
C TYR A 281 15.72 -3.79 5.98
N MET A 282 15.62 -4.65 4.97
CA MET A 282 16.13 -6.01 4.99
C MET A 282 16.67 -6.38 3.62
N TYR A 283 17.82 -7.06 3.57
CA TYR A 283 18.40 -7.52 2.31
C TYR A 283 19.22 -8.79 2.47
N ILE A 284 19.29 -9.56 1.39
CA ILE A 284 20.13 -10.76 1.28
C ILE A 284 21.19 -10.45 0.21
N PRO A 285 22.47 -10.30 0.59
CA PRO A 285 23.54 -10.16 -0.39
C PRO A 285 23.55 -11.35 -1.35
N LYS A 286 23.97 -11.11 -2.59
CA LYS A 286 23.97 -12.12 -3.65
C LYS A 286 24.72 -13.38 -3.24
N GLY A 287 24.03 -14.52 -3.28
CA GLY A 287 24.57 -15.83 -2.90
C GLY A 287 24.78 -16.04 -1.40
N SER A 288 24.39 -15.09 -0.54
CA SER A 288 24.61 -15.15 0.91
C SER A 288 23.58 -16.03 1.63
N ASP A 289 23.99 -16.63 2.74
CA ASP A 289 23.16 -17.34 3.72
C ASP A 289 22.79 -16.43 4.92
N LYS A 290 22.93 -15.10 4.74
CA LYS A 290 22.66 -14.09 5.76
C LYS A 290 21.61 -13.09 5.27
N LEU A 291 20.59 -12.91 6.09
CA LEU A 291 19.65 -11.80 6.01
C LEU A 291 20.17 -10.66 6.88
N MET A 292 20.48 -9.54 6.24
CA MET A 292 20.94 -8.31 6.87
C MET A 292 19.71 -7.44 7.14
N ILE A 293 19.59 -6.89 8.35
CA ILE A 293 18.44 -6.10 8.77
C ILE A 293 18.95 -4.82 9.42
N GLY A 294 18.33 -3.68 9.11
CA GLY A 294 18.67 -2.42 9.74
C GLY A 294 17.47 -1.50 9.89
N MET A 295 17.55 -0.61 10.88
CA MET A 295 16.52 0.37 11.17
C MET A 295 17.14 1.56 11.92
N PRO A 296 16.74 2.82 11.63
CA PRO A 296 17.08 3.94 12.49
C PRO A 296 16.50 3.76 13.89
N ARG A 297 17.31 4.04 14.92
CA ARG A 297 16.85 4.02 16.32
C ARG A 297 15.68 4.97 16.50
N VAL A 298 14.67 4.57 17.26
CA VAL A 298 13.54 5.42 17.62
C VAL A 298 14.02 6.57 18.52
N GLU A 299 15.09 6.33 19.28
CA GLU A 299 15.76 7.38 20.08
C GLU A 299 16.24 8.58 19.25
N ASN A 300 16.49 8.44 17.94
CA ASN A 300 16.86 9.60 17.12
C ASN A 300 15.84 10.74 17.22
N VAL A 301 14.55 10.41 17.33
CA VAL A 301 13.46 11.38 17.53
C VAL A 301 13.66 12.19 18.81
N LYS A 302 13.97 11.49 19.91
CA LYS A 302 14.17 12.09 21.25
C LYS A 302 15.29 13.11 21.23
N TYR A 303 16.43 12.76 20.64
CA TYR A 303 17.62 13.61 20.62
C TYR A 303 17.49 14.76 19.61
N ALA A 304 17.01 14.49 18.40
CA ALA A 304 16.90 15.50 17.35
C ALA A 304 15.90 16.61 17.70
N LEU A 305 14.81 16.26 18.39
CA LEU A 305 13.74 17.20 18.76
C LEU A 305 13.77 17.64 20.23
N GLU A 306 14.82 17.27 20.96
CA GLU A 306 15.01 17.59 22.39
C GLU A 306 13.78 17.22 23.25
N ILE A 307 13.22 16.04 23.01
CA ILE A 307 12.05 15.53 23.76
C ILE A 307 12.50 15.07 25.14
N ASN A 308 12.30 15.94 26.13
CA ASN A 308 12.73 15.70 27.52
C ASN A 308 11.57 15.43 28.49
N ASP A 309 10.31 15.53 28.04
CA ASP A 309 9.20 15.17 28.92
C ASP A 309 9.15 13.66 29.13
N LYS A 310 8.92 13.28 30.39
CA LYS A 310 8.99 11.89 30.83
C LYS A 310 8.04 10.98 30.05
N THR A 311 6.83 11.44 29.75
CA THR A 311 5.82 10.59 29.07
C THR A 311 6.27 10.17 27.68
N ARG A 312 6.79 11.11 26.88
CA ARG A 312 7.25 10.81 25.51
C ARG A 312 8.64 10.18 25.49
N ALA A 313 9.55 10.63 26.35
CA ALA A 313 10.88 10.01 26.46
C ALA A 313 10.77 8.52 26.86
N ASP A 314 9.97 8.19 27.88
CA ASP A 314 9.82 6.81 28.36
C ASP A 314 9.24 5.89 27.28
N ILE A 315 8.25 6.34 26.49
CA ILE A 315 7.68 5.50 25.42
C ILE A 315 8.62 5.36 24.22
N ILE A 316 9.38 6.41 23.87
CA ILE A 316 10.43 6.32 22.85
C ILE A 316 11.45 5.25 23.26
N ASP A 317 11.92 5.32 24.51
CA ASP A 317 12.92 4.39 25.03
C ASP A 317 12.36 2.98 25.10
N LYS A 318 11.12 2.83 25.58
CA LYS A 318 10.45 1.53 25.61
C LYS A 318 10.42 0.89 24.22
N ILE A 319 9.93 1.60 23.20
CA ILE A 319 9.78 1.05 21.85
C ILE A 319 11.13 0.72 21.22
N ASP A 320 12.14 1.58 21.42
CA ASP A 320 13.49 1.34 20.92
C ASP A 320 14.08 0.04 21.48
N HIS A 321 13.92 -0.21 22.79
CA HIS A 321 14.35 -1.44 23.44
C HIS A 321 13.50 -2.66 23.04
N GLU A 322 12.18 -2.49 22.95
CA GLU A 322 11.23 -3.55 22.62
C GLU A 322 11.50 -4.12 21.22
N ILE A 323 11.75 -3.28 20.21
CA ILE A 323 12.11 -3.74 18.85
C ILE A 323 13.37 -4.62 18.91
N VAL A 324 14.44 -4.17 19.57
CA VAL A 324 15.67 -4.96 19.70
C VAL A 324 15.41 -6.29 20.40
N GLN A 325 14.60 -6.28 21.46
CA GLN A 325 14.24 -7.48 22.23
C GLN A 325 13.47 -8.49 21.38
N LEU A 326 12.44 -8.06 20.64
CA LEU A 326 11.63 -8.91 19.77
C LEU A 326 12.48 -9.54 18.67
N MET A 327 13.32 -8.73 18.03
CA MET A 327 14.23 -9.21 16.99
C MET A 327 15.17 -10.31 17.54
N VAL A 328 15.85 -10.05 18.65
CA VAL A 328 16.86 -10.98 19.19
C VAL A 328 16.22 -12.23 19.80
N SER A 329 15.18 -12.06 20.61
CA SER A 329 14.63 -13.15 21.43
C SER A 329 13.69 -14.06 20.64
N GLU A 330 12.85 -13.50 19.78
CA GLU A 330 11.77 -14.24 19.12
C GLU A 330 12.11 -14.61 17.67
N LEU A 331 12.89 -13.77 16.97
CA LEU A 331 13.35 -14.06 15.61
C LEU A 331 14.74 -14.72 15.58
N GLY A 332 15.45 -14.77 16.71
CA GLY A 332 16.77 -15.39 16.80
C GLY A 332 17.84 -14.67 15.97
N VAL A 333 17.62 -13.38 15.66
CA VAL A 333 18.61 -12.60 14.92
C VAL A 333 19.74 -12.18 15.87
N GLN A 334 20.95 -12.07 15.33
CA GLN A 334 22.10 -11.59 16.09
C GLN A 334 22.16 -10.07 16.01
N ASN A 335 22.21 -9.40 17.15
CA ASN A 335 22.50 -7.97 17.19
C ASN A 335 23.96 -7.76 16.76
N SER A 336 24.18 -7.05 15.65
CA SER A 336 25.51 -6.85 15.07
C SER A 336 26.25 -5.67 15.69
N GLU A 337 26.00 -5.36 16.96
CA GLU A 337 26.58 -4.27 17.76
C GLU A 337 28.12 -4.30 17.93
N LYS A 338 28.82 -5.05 17.09
CA LYS A 338 30.25 -4.92 16.81
C LYS A 338 30.49 -4.68 15.31
N SER A 339 30.17 -3.48 14.84
CA SER A 339 30.95 -2.68 13.86
C SER A 339 30.04 -1.79 13.01
N ASP A 340 30.08 -0.49 13.26
CA ASP A 340 29.63 0.50 12.25
C ASP A 340 30.53 0.45 10.98
N ALA A 341 31.60 -0.35 10.99
CA ALA A 341 32.58 -0.51 9.91
C ALA A 341 32.44 -1.78 9.05
N ALA A 342 31.83 -2.89 9.50
CA ALA A 342 31.84 -4.13 8.71
C ALA A 342 30.73 -4.23 7.65
N VAL A 343 29.71 -3.36 7.68
CA VAL A 343 28.67 -3.34 6.62
C VAL A 343 29.19 -2.64 5.35
N ALA A 344 30.22 -1.80 5.46
CA ALA A 344 30.93 -1.20 4.32
C ALA A 344 32.02 -2.12 3.70
N GLY A 345 32.29 -3.28 4.32
CA GLY A 345 33.52 -4.04 4.11
C GLY A 345 33.43 -5.36 3.34
N VAL A 346 32.27 -5.75 2.78
CA VAL A 346 32.19 -6.98 1.95
C VAL A 346 32.50 -6.66 0.49
N ALA A 347 33.72 -6.18 0.24
CA ALA A 347 34.36 -6.21 -1.06
C ALA A 347 35.50 -7.24 -0.98
N GLU A 348 35.16 -8.52 -0.94
CA GLU A 348 36.17 -9.58 -1.04
C GLU A 348 36.55 -9.76 -2.52
N LYS A 349 37.81 -9.39 -2.80
CA LYS A 349 38.58 -9.41 -4.05
C LYS A 349 37.94 -10.14 -5.25
N ALA A 350 37.49 -9.36 -6.23
CA ALA A 350 37.32 -9.83 -7.61
C ALA A 350 38.68 -10.22 -8.23
N PRO A 351 38.77 -11.31 -9.00
CA PRO A 351 40.00 -11.66 -9.71
C PRO A 351 40.28 -10.62 -10.80
N LYS A 352 41.57 -10.26 -10.92
CA LYS A 352 42.08 -9.34 -11.95
C LYS A 352 41.60 -9.77 -13.33
N GLN A 353 40.81 -8.94 -14.00
CA GLN A 353 40.64 -9.01 -15.44
C GLN A 353 41.12 -7.72 -16.08
N ASN A 354 41.87 -7.92 -17.17
CA ASN A 354 42.59 -6.92 -17.94
C ASN A 354 41.64 -5.89 -18.55
N GLY A 355 42.19 -4.70 -18.80
CA GLY A 355 41.45 -3.48 -19.09
C GLY A 355 40.46 -3.59 -20.24
N LEU A 356 39.30 -2.97 -20.04
CA LEU A 356 38.42 -2.55 -21.11
C LEU A 356 38.30 -1.03 -21.06
N SER A 357 38.75 -0.42 -22.15
CA SER A 357 38.60 0.97 -22.52
C SER A 357 37.14 1.41 -22.53
N VAL A 358 36.89 2.59 -21.98
CA VAL A 358 35.64 3.37 -22.13
C VAL A 358 35.35 3.61 -23.62
N PRO A 359 34.20 3.17 -24.17
CA PRO A 359 33.75 3.67 -25.46
C PRO A 359 33.01 5.00 -25.27
N SER A 360 33.51 6.02 -25.95
CA SER A 360 32.88 7.32 -26.15
C SER A 360 31.50 7.22 -26.80
N ILE A 361 30.59 8.08 -26.34
CA ILE A 361 29.25 8.35 -26.89
C ILE A 361 29.34 8.70 -28.39
N PRO A 362 28.67 7.97 -29.30
CA PRO A 362 28.46 8.44 -30.67
C PRO A 362 27.23 9.35 -30.76
N LYS A 363 27.43 10.49 -31.43
CA LYS A 363 26.37 11.42 -31.86
C LYS A 363 25.30 10.72 -32.71
N LYS A 364 24.06 11.15 -32.48
CA LYS A 364 22.84 11.05 -33.32
C LYS A 364 23.13 10.71 -34.80
N VAL A 365 22.62 9.55 -35.26
CA VAL A 365 22.43 9.25 -36.68
C VAL A 365 20.93 9.28 -36.98
N GLN A 366 20.55 10.07 -37.99
CA GLN A 366 19.20 10.20 -38.53
C GLN A 366 18.75 8.87 -39.17
N ALA A 367 17.52 8.45 -38.88
CA ALA A 367 16.85 7.37 -39.59
C ALA A 367 16.24 7.87 -40.93
N PRO A 368 16.19 7.03 -41.98
CA PRO A 368 15.87 7.46 -43.33
C PRO A 368 14.37 7.60 -43.58
N VAL A 369 14.03 8.60 -44.40
CA VAL A 369 12.70 8.89 -44.92
C VAL A 369 12.30 7.83 -45.96
N VAL A 370 11.19 7.14 -45.74
CA VAL A 370 10.49 6.36 -46.78
C VAL A 370 9.20 7.09 -47.14
N LYS A 371 9.11 7.48 -48.41
CA LYS A 371 7.92 8.06 -49.05
C LYS A 371 6.85 6.98 -49.22
N VAL A 372 5.60 7.31 -48.92
CA VAL A 372 4.43 6.61 -49.46
C VAL A 372 3.51 7.66 -50.08
N GLU A 373 3.30 7.54 -51.38
CA GLU A 373 2.39 8.34 -52.19
C GLU A 373 0.92 8.06 -51.84
N LYS A 374 0.12 9.11 -51.93
CA LYS A 374 -1.35 9.09 -51.82
C LYS A 374 -1.97 8.58 -53.13
N VAL A 375 -2.93 7.67 -53.03
CA VAL A 375 -4.05 7.58 -53.96
C VAL A 375 -5.33 7.74 -53.15
N ALA A 376 -6.15 8.70 -53.59
CA ALA A 376 -7.43 9.07 -53.01
C ALA A 376 -8.56 8.39 -53.79
N GLU A 377 -9.62 7.96 -53.08
CA GLU A 377 -11.02 8.22 -53.46
C GLU A 377 -11.95 7.93 -52.25
N GLU A 378 -12.39 9.02 -51.62
CA GLU A 378 -13.78 9.44 -51.29
C GLU A 378 -14.92 8.38 -51.46
N VAL A 379 -15.98 8.26 -50.64
CA VAL A 379 -17.01 9.27 -50.31
C VAL A 379 -17.93 8.82 -49.13
N ALA A 380 -18.07 9.76 -48.17
CA ALA A 380 -19.27 10.22 -47.42
C ALA A 380 -19.94 9.56 -46.18
N GLN A 381 -20.17 10.50 -45.25
CA GLN A 381 -21.34 10.76 -44.37
C GLN A 381 -21.44 9.97 -43.05
N LYS A 382 -21.71 10.56 -41.87
CA LYS A 382 -22.10 11.93 -41.48
C LYS A 382 -21.91 12.02 -39.95
N SER A 383 -21.39 13.13 -39.41
CA SER A 383 -21.40 13.43 -37.97
C SER A 383 -21.84 14.88 -37.75
N GLU A 384 -22.91 15.08 -36.99
CA GLU A 384 -23.38 16.39 -36.56
C GLU A 384 -22.69 16.83 -35.27
N SER A 385 -22.21 18.08 -35.27
CA SER A 385 -21.78 18.85 -34.11
C SER A 385 -22.77 20.00 -33.91
N ARG A 386 -23.01 20.40 -32.65
CA ARG A 386 -23.67 21.67 -32.35
C ARG A 386 -22.93 22.40 -31.23
N ALA A 387 -22.28 23.49 -31.62
CA ALA A 387 -21.70 24.50 -30.75
C ALA A 387 -22.79 25.35 -30.08
N GLN A 388 -22.52 25.83 -28.86
CA GLN A 388 -23.31 26.83 -28.16
C GLN A 388 -22.68 28.22 -28.36
N THR A 389 -23.51 29.15 -28.83
CA THR A 389 -23.26 30.58 -28.95
C THR A 389 -23.59 31.32 -27.66
N SER A 390 -22.80 32.35 -27.38
CA SER A 390 -22.98 33.36 -26.33
C SER A 390 -24.08 34.37 -26.68
N GLU A 391 -24.91 34.75 -25.71
CA GLU A 391 -25.67 36.00 -25.75
C GLU A 391 -25.65 36.72 -24.39
N LYS A 392 -25.43 38.04 -24.46
CA LYS A 392 -25.49 39.02 -23.38
C LYS A 392 -26.96 39.42 -23.14
N ILE A 393 -27.35 39.64 -21.90
CA ILE A 393 -28.60 40.34 -21.55
C ILE A 393 -28.30 41.53 -20.63
N ASP A 394 -28.96 42.63 -20.98
CA ASP A 394 -28.91 44.00 -20.47
C ASP A 394 -29.71 44.15 -19.15
N TYR A 395 -29.29 45.08 -18.28
CA TYR A 395 -29.90 45.31 -16.96
C TYR A 395 -30.71 46.61 -16.93
N LYS A 396 -32.01 46.53 -16.62
CA LYS A 396 -32.81 47.66 -16.15
C LYS A 396 -33.77 47.28 -15.01
N GLU A 397 -33.73 48.13 -13.97
CA GLU A 397 -34.78 48.49 -12.99
C GLU A 397 -35.30 47.45 -11.96
N GLY A 398 -34.66 47.46 -10.78
CA GLY A 398 -35.24 47.88 -9.50
C GLY A 398 -36.50 47.20 -8.93
N TYR A 399 -36.31 46.27 -7.97
CA TYR A 399 -37.26 46.02 -6.87
C TYR A 399 -36.51 45.76 -5.53
N ARG A 400 -37.01 46.38 -4.46
CA ARG A 400 -36.56 46.24 -3.06
C ARG A 400 -36.80 44.81 -2.55
N ILE A 401 -35.75 44.11 -2.12
CA ILE A 401 -35.87 42.92 -1.28
C ILE A 401 -35.73 43.36 0.17
N VAL A 402 -36.82 43.20 0.95
CA VAL A 402 -36.79 43.26 2.40
C VAL A 402 -36.12 41.97 2.89
N LEU A 403 -34.95 42.10 3.52
CA LEU A 403 -34.28 40.96 4.16
C LEU A 403 -35.13 40.51 5.37
N PRO A 404 -35.48 39.22 5.50
CA PRO A 404 -36.10 38.73 6.72
C PRO A 404 -35.11 38.83 7.88
N THR A 405 -35.59 39.28 9.04
CA THR A 405 -34.84 39.30 10.29
C THR A 405 -34.36 37.88 10.64
N PRO A 406 -33.10 37.72 11.12
CA PRO A 406 -32.59 36.41 11.51
C PRO A 406 -33.46 35.77 12.60
N PRO A 407 -33.82 34.48 12.50
CA PRO A 407 -34.53 33.82 13.60
C PRO A 407 -33.64 33.78 14.85
N THR A 408 -34.26 34.08 15.99
CA THR A 408 -33.65 34.00 17.32
C THR A 408 -33.10 32.60 17.60
N PRO A 409 -31.92 32.46 18.22
CA PRO A 409 -31.32 31.16 18.51
C PRO A 409 -32.22 30.36 19.44
N VAL A 410 -32.56 29.15 19.01
CA VAL A 410 -33.36 28.21 19.80
C VAL A 410 -32.50 27.69 20.95
N ASN A 411 -32.97 27.88 22.18
CA ASN A 411 -32.31 27.37 23.38
C ASN A 411 -32.10 25.85 23.30
N ALA A 412 -30.92 25.39 23.72
CA ALA A 412 -30.54 23.99 23.73
C ALA A 412 -31.56 23.13 24.48
N LEU A 413 -32.13 22.15 23.78
CA LEU A 413 -32.90 21.06 24.37
C LEU A 413 -31.99 20.26 25.31
N LYS A 414 -32.35 20.22 26.60
CA LYS A 414 -31.80 19.26 27.57
C LYS A 414 -32.14 17.85 27.11
N VAL A 415 -31.12 17.10 26.71
CA VAL A 415 -31.22 15.64 26.56
C VAL A 415 -31.36 15.05 27.96
N ILE A 416 -32.51 14.43 28.24
CA ILE A 416 -32.67 13.54 29.39
C ILE A 416 -32.23 12.15 28.92
N THR A 417 -31.05 11.72 29.35
CA THR A 417 -30.65 10.31 29.27
C THR A 417 -31.31 9.55 30.42
N VAL A 418 -32.12 8.55 30.09
CA VAL A 418 -32.55 7.53 31.06
C VAL A 418 -31.44 6.48 31.11
N GLY A 419 -30.82 6.33 32.28
CA GLY A 419 -29.70 5.42 32.55
C GLY A 419 -28.52 6.15 33.16
N GLY A 420 -28.67 6.58 34.42
CA GLY A 420 -27.68 7.39 35.12
C GLY A 420 -26.48 6.60 35.65
N SER A 421 -25.34 7.28 35.70
CA SER A 421 -24.56 7.44 36.93
C SER A 421 -23.57 8.59 36.74
N ASP A 422 -23.64 9.56 37.65
CA ASP A 422 -22.69 10.66 37.79
C ASP A 422 -21.27 10.12 37.95
N ILE A 423 -20.33 10.56 37.10
CA ILE A 423 -18.91 10.42 37.38
C ILE A 423 -18.41 11.80 37.80
N THR A 424 -18.50 12.05 39.10
CA THR A 424 -17.69 13.06 39.76
C THR A 424 -16.23 12.59 39.66
N TYR A 425 -15.38 13.43 39.06
CA TYR A 425 -13.94 13.23 39.05
C TYR A 425 -13.43 13.21 40.49
N LYS A 426 -13.08 12.02 41.00
CA LYS A 426 -12.09 11.90 42.06
C LYS A 426 -10.75 11.60 41.40
N ALA A 427 -9.82 12.55 41.55
CA ALA A 427 -8.42 12.29 41.31
C ALA A 427 -7.95 11.20 42.29
N SER A 428 -7.49 10.06 41.77
CA SER A 428 -6.77 9.06 42.55
C SER A 428 -5.31 9.10 42.13
N ASN A 429 -4.46 9.47 43.09
CA ASN A 429 -3.03 9.23 43.08
C ASN A 429 -2.75 7.73 43.15
N GLU A 430 -1.61 7.35 42.57
CA GLU A 430 -0.79 6.16 42.81
C GLU A 430 -1.28 4.75 42.39
N THR A 431 -0.41 4.14 41.59
CA THR A 431 -0.04 2.72 41.52
C THR A 431 -1.16 1.68 41.51
N ASP A 432 -1.67 1.39 40.31
CA ASP A 432 -2.15 0.04 39.98
C ASP A 432 -1.82 -0.25 38.50
N PRO A 433 -1.25 -1.42 38.15
CA PRO A 433 -0.95 -1.78 36.77
C PRO A 433 -2.25 -2.13 36.08
N ILE A 434 -2.83 -1.17 35.36
CA ILE A 434 -4.03 -1.43 34.58
C ILE A 434 -3.64 -2.30 33.39
N ASP A 435 -4.03 -3.58 33.46
CA ASP A 435 -4.00 -4.54 32.35
C ASP A 435 -4.93 -4.05 31.23
N HIS A 436 -4.35 -3.28 30.30
CA HIS A 436 -5.05 -2.75 29.13
C HIS A 436 -4.73 -3.59 27.91
N LYS A 437 -5.42 -4.72 27.75
CA LYS A 437 -5.62 -5.32 26.43
C LYS A 437 -6.19 -4.26 25.47
N ILE A 438 -5.56 -4.08 24.31
CA ILE A 438 -6.03 -3.15 23.29
C ILE A 438 -7.42 -3.59 22.80
N ILE A 439 -8.43 -2.75 23.08
CA ILE A 439 -9.77 -2.91 22.52
C ILE A 439 -9.80 -2.16 21.18
N PHE A 440 -9.46 -2.85 20.10
CA PHE A 440 -9.56 -2.30 18.74
C PHE A 440 -11.02 -1.92 18.40
N SER A 441 -11.21 -0.85 17.63
CA SER A 441 -12.56 -0.39 17.26
C SER A 441 -13.38 -1.52 16.62
N GLU A 442 -14.59 -1.76 17.12
CA GLU A 442 -15.52 -2.74 16.56
C GLU A 442 -16.14 -2.33 15.21
N ARG A 443 -15.70 -1.21 14.61
CA ARG A 443 -16.33 -0.61 13.44
C ARG A 443 -16.43 -1.62 12.29
N ARG A 444 -17.68 -1.87 11.91
CA ARG A 444 -18.11 -2.67 10.76
C ARG A 444 -18.32 -1.73 9.56
N PRO A 445 -18.40 -2.23 8.32
CA PRO A 445 -18.83 -1.43 7.18
C PRO A 445 -20.20 -0.76 7.44
N PRO A 446 -20.60 0.26 6.67
CA PRO A 446 -21.72 1.14 7.00
C PRO A 446 -23.01 0.38 7.35
N ASP A 447 -23.32 0.32 8.64
CA ASP A 447 -24.59 -0.19 9.17
C ASP A 447 -25.15 0.85 10.15
N THR A 448 -25.64 1.96 9.62
CA THR A 448 -26.30 3.00 10.44
C THR A 448 -27.76 2.65 10.67
N GLY A 449 -28.08 1.98 11.77
CA GLY A 449 -29.45 1.81 12.25
C GLY A 449 -29.63 0.61 13.17
N GLU A 450 -30.04 0.89 14.41
CA GLU A 450 -30.43 -0.07 15.44
C GLU A 450 -31.57 -1.00 14.98
N GLU A 451 -31.63 -2.20 15.59
CA GLU A 451 -32.69 -3.17 15.39
C GLU A 451 -34.03 -2.62 15.91
N ASN A 452 -34.87 -2.09 15.02
CA ASN A 452 -36.28 -1.87 15.35
C ASN A 452 -37.05 -3.18 15.22
N SER A 453 -37.41 -3.75 16.38
CA SER A 453 -38.34 -4.86 16.51
C SER A 453 -39.76 -4.43 16.17
N ALA A 454 -40.18 -4.68 14.93
CA ALA A 454 -41.60 -4.78 14.60
C ALA A 454 -41.77 -5.87 13.53
N ALA A 455 -41.95 -7.10 13.99
CA ALA A 455 -42.32 -8.22 13.12
C ALA A 455 -43.75 -7.98 12.60
N LYS A 456 -43.88 -7.82 11.28
CA LYS A 456 -45.15 -8.10 10.59
C LYS A 456 -45.02 -9.48 9.96
N GLU A 457 -46.02 -10.32 10.21
CA GLU A 457 -46.11 -11.67 9.66
C GLU A 457 -46.09 -11.63 8.13
N ALA A 458 -45.16 -12.37 7.57
CA ALA A 458 -44.79 -12.40 6.17
C ALA A 458 -45.26 -13.73 5.56
N GLY A 459 -45.92 -13.69 4.40
CA GLY A 459 -46.39 -14.90 3.72
C GLY A 459 -45.26 -15.84 3.30
N ASP A 460 -45.58 -17.09 2.99
CA ASP A 460 -44.63 -18.21 2.83
C ASP A 460 -43.43 -17.94 1.89
N ASP A 461 -43.56 -17.08 0.87
CA ASP A 461 -42.50 -16.73 -0.09
C ASP A 461 -41.45 -15.74 0.48
N GLU A 462 -41.77 -14.97 1.53
CA GLU A 462 -40.85 -14.01 2.17
C GLU A 462 -39.89 -14.65 3.19
N THR A 463 -40.04 -15.95 3.45
CA THR A 463 -39.22 -16.70 4.43
C THR A 463 -38.03 -17.45 3.81
N MET A 464 -37.93 -17.51 2.47
CA MET A 464 -36.88 -18.26 1.78
C MET A 464 -35.47 -17.71 2.10
N PRO A 465 -34.50 -18.56 2.51
CA PRO A 465 -33.11 -18.17 2.70
C PRO A 465 -32.53 -17.50 1.45
N GLY A 466 -31.85 -16.37 1.67
CA GLY A 466 -31.19 -15.55 0.66
C GLY A 466 -31.98 -14.34 0.19
N LEU A 467 -33.27 -14.24 0.53
CA LEU A 467 -34.03 -13.02 0.32
C LEU A 467 -33.62 -11.92 1.31
N PRO A 468 -33.75 -10.63 0.93
CA PRO A 468 -33.58 -9.54 1.88
C PRO A 468 -34.59 -9.64 3.04
N GLN A 469 -34.09 -9.63 4.27
CA GLN A 469 -34.86 -9.65 5.51
C GLN A 469 -34.50 -8.40 6.33
N ASN A 470 -35.51 -7.63 6.75
CA ASN A 470 -35.32 -6.38 7.49
C ASN A 470 -34.34 -5.40 6.79
N GLY A 471 -34.45 -5.31 5.46
CA GLY A 471 -33.59 -4.45 4.62
C GLY A 471 -32.14 -4.94 4.47
N LYS A 472 -31.76 -6.07 5.07
CA LYS A 472 -30.44 -6.68 4.96
C LYS A 472 -30.50 -7.98 4.17
N VAL A 473 -29.41 -8.34 3.51
CA VAL A 473 -29.29 -9.61 2.76
C VAL A 473 -27.97 -10.27 3.14
N SER A 474 -27.95 -11.60 3.24
CA SER A 474 -26.73 -12.35 3.53
C SER A 474 -25.87 -12.51 2.28
N ALA A 475 -24.54 -12.44 2.43
CA ALA A 475 -23.57 -12.70 1.38
C ALA A 475 -23.52 -14.19 1.02
N TYR A 476 -23.76 -15.07 2.00
CA TYR A 476 -23.73 -16.52 1.81
C TYR A 476 -24.97 -17.20 2.39
N LEU A 477 -25.25 -18.39 1.87
CA LEU A 477 -26.20 -19.36 2.39
C LEU A 477 -25.45 -20.61 2.83
N ARG A 478 -25.74 -21.11 4.04
CA ARG A 478 -25.04 -22.24 4.63
C ARG A 478 -25.97 -23.40 4.90
N ALA A 479 -25.48 -24.62 4.67
CA ALA A 479 -26.18 -25.86 4.96
C ALA A 479 -25.21 -26.88 5.58
N PRO A 480 -25.70 -27.99 6.17
CA PRO A 480 -24.83 -29.05 6.67
C PRO A 480 -23.85 -29.56 5.61
N TYR A 481 -22.70 -30.06 6.08
CA TYR A 481 -21.65 -30.61 5.23
C TYR A 481 -22.16 -31.61 4.20
N ARG A 482 -21.53 -31.56 3.02
CA ARG A 482 -21.69 -32.53 1.93
C ARG A 482 -20.33 -32.69 1.27
N SER A 483 -20.01 -33.90 0.80
CA SER A 483 -18.77 -34.13 0.06
C SER A 483 -18.75 -33.35 -1.25
N VAL A 484 -17.56 -33.10 -1.79
CA VAL A 484 -17.38 -32.43 -3.08
C VAL A 484 -18.13 -33.17 -4.19
N GLU A 485 -18.05 -34.50 -4.24
CA GLU A 485 -18.73 -35.34 -5.21
C GLU A 485 -20.25 -35.20 -5.09
N GLY A 486 -20.77 -35.21 -3.86
CA GLY A 486 -22.19 -35.03 -3.59
C GLY A 486 -22.70 -33.66 -4.03
N VAL A 487 -21.94 -32.61 -3.75
CA VAL A 487 -22.28 -31.24 -4.19
C VAL A 487 -22.24 -31.12 -5.71
N LYS A 488 -21.19 -31.61 -6.37
CA LYS A 488 -21.09 -31.60 -7.84
C LYS A 488 -22.27 -32.30 -8.48
N HIS A 489 -22.60 -33.50 -8.00
CA HIS A 489 -23.72 -34.28 -8.49
C HIS A 489 -25.04 -33.51 -8.36
N GLN A 490 -25.30 -32.90 -7.20
CA GLN A 490 -26.51 -32.10 -6.96
C GLN A 490 -26.59 -30.86 -7.85
N LEU A 491 -25.49 -30.13 -8.02
CA LEU A 491 -25.42 -28.98 -8.92
C LEU A 491 -25.72 -29.38 -10.36
N THR A 492 -25.09 -30.47 -10.84
CA THR A 492 -25.31 -30.96 -12.21
C THR A 492 -26.74 -31.45 -12.43
N GLN A 493 -27.31 -32.20 -11.49
CA GLN A 493 -28.71 -32.64 -11.55
C GLN A 493 -29.70 -31.47 -11.57
N ALA A 494 -29.38 -30.39 -10.84
CA ALA A 494 -30.17 -29.17 -10.86
C ALA A 494 -29.99 -28.36 -12.16
N GLY A 495 -29.11 -28.76 -13.08
CA GLY A 495 -28.85 -28.04 -14.33
C GLY A 495 -27.89 -26.87 -14.18
N PHE A 496 -26.97 -26.91 -13.22
CA PHE A 496 -25.79 -26.05 -13.20
C PHE A 496 -24.62 -26.72 -13.90
N LYS A 497 -23.79 -25.92 -14.57
CA LYS A 497 -22.50 -26.37 -15.12
C LYS A 497 -21.41 -26.13 -14.08
N VAL A 498 -20.81 -27.21 -13.57
CA VAL A 498 -19.63 -27.13 -12.72
C VAL A 498 -18.40 -26.82 -13.58
N LEU A 499 -17.63 -25.81 -13.18
CA LEU A 499 -16.46 -25.33 -13.92
C LEU A 499 -15.15 -25.89 -13.35
N GLY A 500 -15.07 -26.08 -12.04
CA GLY A 500 -13.88 -26.60 -11.38
C GLY A 500 -14.06 -26.82 -9.89
N VAL A 501 -13.10 -27.53 -9.31
CA VAL A 501 -12.93 -27.68 -7.86
C VAL A 501 -11.52 -27.22 -7.52
N PHE A 502 -11.39 -26.35 -6.55
CA PHE A 502 -10.13 -25.76 -6.14
C PHE A 502 -9.87 -25.99 -4.65
N PRO A 503 -8.76 -26.64 -4.27
CA PRO A 503 -8.36 -26.74 -2.87
C PRO A 503 -7.81 -25.38 -2.40
N VAL A 504 -8.48 -24.78 -1.42
CA VAL A 504 -8.06 -23.51 -0.81
C VAL A 504 -6.93 -23.72 0.19
N ASP A 505 -6.90 -24.87 0.85
CA ASP A 505 -5.80 -25.27 1.73
C ASP A 505 -5.07 -26.52 1.22
N LYS A 506 -3.79 -26.66 1.59
CA LYS A 506 -2.95 -27.80 1.17
C LYS A 506 -3.53 -29.16 1.58
N LYS A 507 -4.32 -29.20 2.66
CA LYS A 507 -4.91 -30.42 3.21
C LYS A 507 -6.23 -30.81 2.52
N GLY A 508 -6.80 -29.94 1.68
CA GLY A 508 -8.08 -30.18 1.00
C GLY A 508 -9.29 -30.16 1.94
N ASN A 509 -9.17 -29.57 3.13
CA ASN A 509 -10.31 -29.42 4.05
C ASN A 509 -11.26 -28.29 3.61
N LEU A 510 -10.74 -27.35 2.81
CA LEU A 510 -11.49 -26.25 2.25
C LEU A 510 -11.42 -26.36 0.72
N GLN A 511 -12.55 -26.64 0.09
CA GLN A 511 -12.60 -26.82 -1.36
C GLN A 511 -13.68 -25.93 -1.98
N THR A 512 -13.29 -25.05 -2.89
CA THR A 512 -14.22 -24.19 -3.63
C THR A 512 -14.67 -24.90 -4.90
N ILE A 513 -15.97 -25.02 -5.08
CA ILE A 513 -16.60 -25.46 -6.32
C ILE A 513 -17.12 -24.22 -7.03
N THR A 514 -16.67 -23.99 -8.27
CA THR A 514 -17.16 -22.91 -9.13
C THR A 514 -18.15 -23.46 -10.14
N PHE A 515 -19.25 -22.74 -10.35
CA PHE A 515 -20.33 -23.20 -11.24
C PHE A 515 -21.09 -22.03 -11.86
N THR A 516 -21.83 -22.31 -12.93
CA THR A 516 -22.60 -21.33 -13.70
C THR A 516 -23.91 -21.94 -14.23
N ASP A 517 -24.79 -21.10 -14.78
CA ASP A 517 -25.95 -21.49 -15.59
C ASP A 517 -26.33 -20.36 -16.56
N ASP A 518 -27.33 -20.61 -17.40
CA ASP A 518 -27.74 -19.67 -18.45
C ASP A 518 -28.26 -18.33 -17.90
N ASP A 519 -28.88 -18.32 -16.72
CA ASP A 519 -29.35 -17.09 -16.09
C ASP A 519 -28.19 -16.25 -15.56
N LEU A 520 -27.16 -16.89 -14.98
CA LEU A 520 -25.92 -16.23 -14.58
C LEU A 520 -25.17 -15.67 -15.80
N LEU A 521 -25.06 -16.44 -16.89
CA LEU A 521 -24.40 -15.99 -18.12
C LEU A 521 -25.18 -14.85 -18.81
N ALA A 522 -26.51 -14.89 -18.78
CA ALA A 522 -27.33 -13.79 -19.29
C ALA A 522 -27.11 -12.49 -18.50
N MET A 523 -26.99 -12.57 -17.17
CA MET A 523 -26.62 -11.42 -16.34
C MET A 523 -25.19 -10.94 -16.64
N ALA A 524 -24.23 -11.87 -16.76
CA ALA A 524 -22.83 -11.55 -16.97
C ALA A 524 -22.52 -10.87 -18.32
N ARG A 525 -23.35 -11.13 -19.34
CA ARG A 525 -23.26 -10.48 -20.67
C ARG A 525 -23.69 -9.01 -20.67
N LYS A 526 -24.33 -8.52 -19.60
CA LYS A 526 -24.60 -7.09 -19.44
C LYS A 526 -23.30 -6.34 -19.20
N ASN A 527 -23.30 -5.04 -19.53
CA ASN A 527 -22.10 -4.23 -19.42
C ASN A 527 -21.52 -4.27 -17.99
N ASN A 528 -20.20 -4.42 -17.91
CA ASN A 528 -19.44 -4.44 -16.66
C ASN A 528 -19.94 -5.46 -15.61
N SER A 529 -20.59 -6.57 -16.00
CA SER A 529 -21.25 -7.50 -15.07
C SER A 529 -20.62 -8.91 -15.04
N ALA A 530 -19.47 -9.10 -15.69
CA ALA A 530 -18.89 -10.42 -15.95
C ALA A 530 -18.69 -11.28 -14.68
N PHE A 531 -18.31 -10.68 -13.55
CA PHE A 531 -18.06 -11.37 -12.27
C PHE A 531 -19.30 -12.08 -11.68
N VAL A 532 -20.53 -11.77 -12.13
CA VAL A 532 -21.75 -12.49 -11.74
C VAL A 532 -21.87 -13.84 -12.45
N GLY A 533 -21.17 -14.03 -13.57
CA GLY A 533 -21.31 -15.22 -14.41
C GLY A 533 -20.86 -16.53 -13.76
N VAL A 534 -20.15 -16.46 -12.63
CA VAL A 534 -19.68 -17.64 -11.91
C VAL A 534 -19.99 -17.50 -10.42
N MET A 535 -20.73 -18.47 -9.90
CA MET A 535 -21.01 -18.62 -8.48
C MET A 535 -20.01 -19.58 -7.84
N ARG A 536 -19.93 -19.50 -6.51
CA ARG A 536 -18.95 -20.25 -5.72
C ARG A 536 -19.62 -20.93 -4.53
N LEU A 537 -19.21 -22.16 -4.23
CA LEU A 537 -19.62 -22.92 -3.06
C LEU A 537 -18.39 -23.49 -2.37
N LEU A 538 -18.21 -23.15 -1.09
CA LEU A 538 -17.19 -23.73 -0.22
C LEU A 538 -17.71 -25.02 0.40
N VAL A 539 -17.00 -26.13 0.19
CA VAL A 539 -17.10 -27.33 1.02
C VAL A 539 -16.10 -27.18 2.15
N ASP A 540 -16.60 -27.06 3.38
CA ASP A 540 -15.83 -26.74 4.56
C ASP A 540 -15.89 -27.90 5.56
N HIS A 541 -14.88 -28.76 5.48
CA HIS A 541 -14.74 -29.90 6.39
C HIS A 541 -14.40 -29.45 7.82
N GLN A 542 -13.77 -28.28 8.00
CA GLN A 542 -13.36 -27.79 9.31
C GLN A 542 -14.56 -27.38 10.16
N ASN A 543 -15.52 -26.67 9.54
CA ASN A 543 -16.74 -26.23 10.21
C ASN A 543 -17.94 -27.14 9.95
N ASN A 544 -17.73 -28.29 9.29
CA ASN A 544 -18.77 -29.28 8.96
C ASN A 544 -19.98 -28.65 8.25
N GLN A 545 -19.72 -27.85 7.22
CA GLN A 545 -20.76 -27.12 6.47
C GLN A 545 -20.44 -26.99 4.97
N ILE A 546 -21.45 -26.61 4.19
CA ILE A 546 -21.25 -25.98 2.88
C ILE A 546 -21.68 -24.51 2.94
N SER A 547 -21.02 -23.64 2.19
CA SER A 547 -21.32 -22.19 2.12
C SER A 547 -21.35 -21.74 0.68
N VAL A 548 -22.54 -21.38 0.16
CA VAL A 548 -22.72 -20.93 -1.24
C VAL A 548 -22.96 -19.43 -1.29
N THR A 549 -22.36 -18.75 -2.27
CA THR A 549 -22.58 -17.33 -2.51
C THR A 549 -24.05 -17.03 -2.77
N ASN A 550 -24.61 -15.96 -2.21
CA ASN A 550 -26.00 -15.56 -2.45
C ASN A 550 -26.11 -14.78 -3.78
N PRO A 551 -26.88 -15.25 -4.78
CA PRO A 551 -26.97 -14.60 -6.07
C PRO A 551 -27.60 -13.20 -5.99
N LEU A 552 -28.52 -12.93 -5.06
CA LEU A 552 -29.10 -11.59 -4.91
C LEU A 552 -28.07 -10.59 -4.37
N TYR A 553 -27.21 -11.03 -3.45
CA TYR A 553 -26.17 -10.19 -2.86
C TYR A 553 -25.14 -9.78 -3.91
N PHE A 554 -24.51 -10.77 -4.55
CA PHE A 554 -23.42 -10.51 -5.49
C PHE A 554 -23.89 -9.90 -6.80
N ALA A 555 -25.05 -10.33 -7.34
CA ALA A 555 -25.58 -9.70 -8.55
C ALA A 555 -25.93 -8.23 -8.31
N LYS A 556 -26.49 -7.87 -7.14
CA LYS A 556 -26.79 -6.46 -6.85
C LYS A 556 -25.53 -5.63 -6.62
N ALA A 557 -24.49 -6.20 -6.02
CA ALA A 557 -23.21 -5.54 -5.81
C ALA A 557 -22.46 -5.30 -7.13
N PHE A 558 -22.49 -6.27 -8.05
CA PHE A 558 -21.66 -6.28 -9.26
C PHE A 558 -22.35 -5.73 -10.50
N MET A 559 -23.67 -5.63 -10.53
CA MET A 559 -24.39 -5.15 -11.72
C MET A 559 -24.82 -3.69 -11.61
N GLY A 560 -24.87 -3.13 -10.39
CA GLY A 560 -25.34 -1.77 -10.17
C GLY A 560 -26.73 -1.53 -10.79
N GLU A 561 -26.81 -0.62 -11.75
CA GLU A 561 -28.03 -0.28 -12.49
C GLU A 561 -28.51 -1.41 -13.42
N ALA A 562 -27.62 -2.31 -13.87
CA ALA A 562 -27.96 -3.43 -14.74
C ALA A 562 -28.57 -4.63 -13.99
N TYR A 563 -28.73 -4.52 -12.67
CA TYR A 563 -29.18 -5.58 -11.78
C TYR A 563 -30.49 -6.23 -12.24
N ASP A 564 -30.46 -7.55 -12.42
CA ASP A 564 -31.59 -8.36 -12.86
C ASP A 564 -32.15 -9.17 -11.70
N GLU A 565 -33.03 -8.55 -10.90
CA GLU A 565 -33.58 -9.20 -9.70
C GLU A 565 -34.33 -10.50 -10.04
N LYS A 566 -35.07 -10.51 -11.16
CA LYS A 566 -35.86 -11.68 -11.58
C LYS A 566 -34.96 -12.89 -11.83
N ARG A 567 -33.85 -12.71 -12.56
CA ARG A 567 -32.89 -13.80 -12.81
C ARG A 567 -32.16 -14.21 -11.54
N ALA A 568 -31.72 -13.25 -10.72
CA ALA A 568 -31.06 -13.54 -9.45
C ALA A 568 -31.98 -14.38 -8.53
N ARG A 569 -33.27 -14.05 -8.45
CA ARG A 569 -34.29 -14.82 -7.69
C ARG A 569 -34.50 -16.21 -8.25
N LYS A 570 -34.53 -16.37 -9.58
CA LYS A 570 -34.65 -17.69 -10.21
C LYS A 570 -33.45 -18.59 -9.86
N VAL A 571 -32.23 -18.06 -9.89
CA VAL A 571 -31.03 -18.79 -9.45
C VAL A 571 -31.10 -19.12 -7.95
N LEU A 572 -31.58 -18.19 -7.11
CA LEU A 572 -31.76 -18.43 -5.68
C LEU A 572 -32.76 -19.56 -5.38
N GLN A 573 -33.92 -19.56 -6.07
CA GLN A 573 -34.94 -20.60 -5.93
C GLN A 573 -34.36 -21.97 -6.33
N LYS A 574 -33.64 -22.02 -7.45
CA LYS A 574 -32.95 -23.23 -7.93
C LYS A 574 -31.95 -23.77 -6.89
N LEU A 575 -31.18 -22.90 -6.23
CA LEU A 575 -30.27 -23.29 -5.14
C LEU A 575 -31.01 -23.84 -3.91
N ASN A 576 -32.09 -23.18 -3.48
CA ASN A 576 -32.91 -23.63 -2.34
C ASN A 576 -33.56 -25.00 -2.60
N SER A 577 -33.99 -25.27 -3.85
CA SER A 577 -34.48 -26.60 -4.25
C SER A 577 -33.37 -27.66 -4.32
N THR A 578 -32.13 -27.26 -4.64
CA THR A 578 -30.98 -28.17 -4.75
C THR A 578 -30.45 -28.59 -3.37
N PHE A 579 -30.28 -27.62 -2.47
CA PHE A 579 -29.68 -27.84 -1.15
C PHE A 579 -30.70 -27.64 -0.03
N LYS A 580 -31.26 -28.76 0.45
CA LYS A 580 -32.12 -28.74 1.64
C LYS A 580 -31.36 -28.19 2.86
N GLY A 581 -32.03 -27.34 3.63
CA GLY A 581 -31.52 -26.80 4.90
C GLY A 581 -30.60 -25.59 4.77
N LEU A 582 -30.62 -24.88 3.64
CA LEU A 582 -29.93 -23.60 3.52
C LEU A 582 -30.45 -22.60 4.57
N LYS A 583 -29.53 -21.81 5.13
CA LYS A 583 -29.81 -20.73 6.08
C LYS A 583 -28.98 -19.51 5.74
N ASN A 584 -29.49 -18.33 6.06
CA ASN A 584 -28.73 -17.09 5.93
C ASN A 584 -27.49 -17.13 6.84
N SER A 585 -26.33 -16.81 6.26
CA SER A 585 -25.12 -16.57 7.05
C SER A 585 -25.23 -15.28 7.88
N LYS A 586 -24.37 -15.14 8.90
CA LYS A 586 -24.25 -13.90 9.68
C LYS A 586 -23.62 -12.76 8.88
N ASP A 587 -22.98 -13.08 7.76
CA ASP A 587 -22.35 -12.13 6.85
C ASP A 587 -23.43 -11.43 6.04
N ARG A 588 -23.86 -10.23 6.49
CA ARG A 588 -25.00 -9.53 5.90
C ARG A 588 -24.74 -8.03 5.78
N LEU A 589 -25.28 -7.43 4.71
CA LEU A 589 -25.26 -5.99 4.49
C LEU A 589 -26.65 -5.47 4.16
N LYS A 590 -26.85 -4.16 4.28
CA LYS A 590 -28.04 -3.50 3.76
C LYS A 590 -28.14 -3.69 2.25
N TYR A 591 -29.27 -4.22 1.80
CA TYR A 591 -29.50 -4.56 0.41
C TYR A 591 -29.42 -3.34 -0.53
N THR A 592 -29.83 -2.17 -0.04
CA THR A 592 -29.77 -0.90 -0.78
C THR A 592 -28.35 -0.33 -0.91
N LEU A 593 -27.40 -0.76 -0.08
CA LEU A 593 -26.01 -0.29 -0.13
C LEU A 593 -25.16 -1.05 -1.16
N LEU A 594 -25.55 -2.26 -1.57
CA LEU A 594 -24.74 -3.13 -2.42
C LEU A 594 -24.26 -2.45 -3.72
N PRO A 595 -25.10 -1.73 -4.49
CA PRO A 595 -24.65 -1.06 -5.73
C PRO A 595 -23.58 0.02 -5.50
N LYS A 596 -23.49 0.54 -4.27
CA LYS A 596 -22.63 1.67 -3.88
C LYS A 596 -21.62 1.24 -2.81
N TYR A 597 -21.43 -0.06 -2.65
CA TYR A 597 -20.62 -0.58 -1.55
C TYR A 597 -19.16 -0.19 -1.74
N ARG A 598 -18.58 0.29 -0.63
CA ARG A 598 -17.15 0.39 -0.38
C ARG A 598 -16.96 0.11 1.11
N PHE A 599 -15.82 -0.47 1.47
CA PHE A 599 -15.56 -0.82 2.86
C PHE A 599 -15.49 0.42 3.76
N MET A 600 -14.79 1.46 3.30
CA MET A 600 -14.68 2.76 3.95
C MET A 600 -14.72 3.91 2.94
N ALA A 601 -14.92 5.13 3.44
CA ALA A 601 -14.71 6.32 2.64
C ALA A 601 -13.28 6.36 2.08
N GLY A 602 -13.13 6.71 0.80
CA GLY A 602 -11.84 6.69 0.10
C GLY A 602 -11.40 5.31 -0.41
N MET A 603 -12.11 4.23 -0.07
CA MET A 603 -11.80 2.90 -0.62
C MET A 603 -12.54 2.61 -1.94
N PRO A 604 -12.03 1.67 -2.75
CA PRO A 604 -12.54 1.37 -4.09
C PRO A 604 -13.98 0.86 -4.10
N PHE A 605 -14.69 1.21 -5.17
CA PHE A 605 -15.98 0.66 -5.56
C PHE A 605 -15.80 -0.48 -6.56
N TYR A 606 -16.89 -1.20 -6.85
CA TYR A 606 -16.92 -2.24 -7.90
C TYR A 606 -16.36 -1.75 -9.25
N LYS A 607 -16.66 -0.50 -9.62
CA LYS A 607 -16.26 0.09 -10.90
C LYS A 607 -14.78 0.45 -10.99
N ASP A 608 -14.08 0.50 -9.86
CA ASP A 608 -12.67 0.89 -9.78
C ASP A 608 -11.77 -0.33 -10.00
N MET A 609 -12.08 -1.12 -11.04
CA MET A 609 -11.33 -2.32 -11.40
C MET A 609 -9.91 -1.96 -11.85
N VAL A 610 -8.95 -2.81 -11.48
CA VAL A 610 -7.55 -2.63 -11.84
C VAL A 610 -7.22 -3.47 -13.08
N THR A 611 -6.46 -2.88 -14.00
CA THR A 611 -5.98 -3.58 -15.20
C THR A 611 -4.64 -4.24 -14.87
N VAL A 612 -4.53 -5.55 -15.06
CA VAL A 612 -3.32 -6.33 -14.76
C VAL A 612 -2.56 -6.76 -16.02
N ALA A 613 -3.20 -6.71 -17.19
CA ALA A 613 -2.53 -6.96 -18.47
C ALA A 613 -3.31 -6.41 -19.66
N LYS A 614 -2.60 -6.14 -20.76
CA LYS A 614 -3.17 -5.79 -22.07
C LYS A 614 -2.49 -6.61 -23.17
N ALA A 615 -3.24 -6.96 -24.21
CA ALA A 615 -2.74 -7.57 -25.45
C ALA A 615 -3.65 -7.22 -26.62
N GLU A 616 -3.30 -7.69 -27.81
CA GLU A 616 -4.08 -7.44 -29.04
C GLU A 616 -5.45 -8.15 -29.06
N SER A 617 -5.60 -9.26 -28.34
CA SER A 617 -6.87 -10.00 -28.23
C SER A 617 -7.03 -10.67 -26.87
N SER A 618 -8.29 -10.95 -26.48
CA SER A 618 -8.56 -11.71 -25.26
C SER A 618 -8.03 -13.14 -25.35
N VAL A 619 -8.00 -13.70 -26.57
CA VAL A 619 -7.45 -15.03 -26.83
C VAL A 619 -5.95 -15.08 -26.52
N ALA A 620 -5.18 -14.04 -26.88
CA ALA A 620 -3.76 -13.97 -26.59
C ALA A 620 -3.48 -13.97 -25.07
N LEU A 621 -4.24 -13.18 -24.29
CA LEU A 621 -4.14 -13.18 -22.83
C LEU A 621 -4.53 -14.52 -22.22
N LEU A 622 -5.59 -15.15 -22.73
CA LEU A 622 -6.02 -16.47 -22.28
C LEU A 622 -4.97 -17.55 -22.57
N GLN A 623 -4.27 -17.46 -23.71
CA GLN A 623 -3.19 -18.37 -24.04
C GLN A 623 -2.02 -18.22 -23.07
N LYS A 624 -1.62 -17.00 -22.71
CA LYS A 624 -0.59 -16.75 -21.68
C LYS A 624 -0.96 -17.40 -20.34
N LEU A 625 -2.20 -17.24 -19.88
CA LEU A 625 -2.66 -17.90 -18.65
C LEU A 625 -2.62 -19.43 -18.74
N LYS A 626 -2.96 -20.00 -19.90
CA LYS A 626 -2.95 -21.46 -20.11
C LYS A 626 -1.54 -22.04 -20.14
N THR A 627 -0.53 -21.26 -20.53
CA THR A 627 0.86 -21.73 -20.63
C THR A 627 1.67 -21.42 -19.38
N LYS A 628 1.37 -20.33 -18.64
CA LYS A 628 2.08 -19.94 -17.42
C LYS A 628 2.15 -21.11 -16.43
N ASN A 629 3.36 -21.45 -16.00
CA ASN A 629 3.65 -22.56 -15.08
C ASN A 629 2.99 -23.90 -15.50
N GLY A 630 2.91 -24.15 -16.81
CA GLY A 630 2.27 -25.34 -17.38
C GLY A 630 0.75 -25.37 -17.20
N GLY A 631 0.11 -24.21 -17.06
CA GLY A 631 -1.34 -24.06 -16.87
C GLY A 631 -1.81 -24.32 -15.43
N LYS A 632 -0.90 -24.63 -14.50
CA LYS A 632 -1.23 -24.96 -13.10
C LYS A 632 -1.91 -23.81 -12.34
N MET A 633 -1.72 -22.57 -12.79
CA MET A 633 -2.32 -21.40 -12.16
C MET A 633 -3.78 -21.21 -12.56
N LEU A 634 -4.18 -21.63 -13.75
CA LEU A 634 -5.53 -21.48 -14.26
C LEU A 634 -6.46 -22.57 -13.71
N GLN A 635 -7.49 -22.18 -12.96
CA GLN A 635 -8.42 -23.10 -12.29
C GLN A 635 -9.74 -23.27 -13.04
N PHE A 636 -10.22 -22.22 -13.71
CA PHE A 636 -11.36 -22.32 -14.61
C PHE A 636 -11.33 -21.23 -15.68
N VAL A 637 -12.05 -21.47 -16.77
CA VAL A 637 -12.36 -20.48 -17.81
C VAL A 637 -13.84 -20.59 -18.13
N GLN A 638 -14.54 -19.47 -18.07
CA GLN A 638 -15.93 -19.35 -18.51
C GLN A 638 -16.04 -18.25 -19.54
N GLN A 639 -16.45 -18.61 -20.76
CA GLN A 639 -16.72 -17.65 -21.81
C GLN A 639 -18.03 -16.90 -21.50
N ILE A 640 -17.97 -15.58 -21.51
CA ILE A 640 -19.12 -14.69 -21.29
C ILE A 640 -19.66 -14.19 -22.64
N GLY A 641 -18.75 -13.79 -23.53
CA GLY A 641 -19.04 -13.32 -24.89
C GLY A 641 -17.90 -13.67 -25.86
N PRO A 642 -17.96 -13.21 -27.13
CA PRO A 642 -16.97 -13.57 -28.15
C PRO A 642 -15.52 -13.26 -27.74
N GLU A 643 -15.28 -12.06 -27.23
CA GLU A 643 -13.97 -11.57 -26.75
C GLU A 643 -13.95 -11.37 -25.23
N SER A 644 -14.80 -12.08 -24.48
CA SER A 644 -14.99 -11.86 -23.04
C SER A 644 -14.99 -13.17 -22.26
N TYR A 645 -14.06 -13.31 -21.32
CA TYR A 645 -13.84 -14.51 -20.52
C TYR A 645 -13.69 -14.15 -19.05
N LEU A 646 -14.35 -14.92 -18.17
CA LEU A 646 -14.07 -14.89 -16.73
C LEU A 646 -13.24 -16.12 -16.38
N THR A 647 -12.07 -15.90 -15.78
CA THR A 647 -11.17 -16.96 -15.33
C THR A 647 -11.04 -16.95 -13.82
N GLY A 648 -10.61 -18.08 -13.26
CA GLY A 648 -10.18 -18.17 -11.87
C GLY A 648 -8.73 -18.61 -11.83
N VAL A 649 -7.90 -17.90 -11.06
CA VAL A 649 -6.47 -18.17 -10.94
C VAL A 649 -6.07 -18.51 -9.51
N LYS A 650 -5.04 -19.33 -9.37
CA LYS A 650 -4.38 -19.60 -8.10
C LYS A 650 -3.41 -18.45 -7.80
N LEU A 651 -3.55 -17.86 -6.62
CA LEU A 651 -2.61 -16.88 -6.08
C LEU A 651 -1.35 -17.57 -5.55
N GLY A 652 -0.29 -16.79 -5.31
CA GLY A 652 0.93 -17.20 -4.65
C GLY A 652 0.66 -17.90 -3.31
N ASN A 653 1.56 -18.80 -2.91
CA ASN A 653 1.37 -19.61 -1.71
C ASN A 653 1.31 -18.75 -0.44
N ARG A 654 2.06 -17.64 -0.33
CA ARG A 654 1.95 -16.67 0.76
C ARG A 654 0.65 -15.89 0.66
N THR A 655 0.41 -15.27 -0.49
CA THR A 655 -0.78 -14.44 -0.73
C THR A 655 -2.06 -15.18 -0.35
N SER A 656 -2.28 -16.38 -0.88
CA SER A 656 -3.50 -17.17 -0.66
C SER A 656 -3.80 -17.55 0.80
N LYS A 657 -2.82 -17.50 1.72
CA LYS A 657 -3.04 -17.82 3.14
C LYS A 657 -3.85 -16.78 3.90
N PHE A 658 -4.10 -15.59 3.32
CA PHE A 658 -4.82 -14.52 4.00
C PHE A 658 -6.18 -14.97 4.58
N VAL A 659 -6.87 -15.90 3.91
CA VAL A 659 -8.14 -16.48 4.38
C VAL A 659 -8.02 -17.18 5.74
N LYS A 660 -6.83 -17.67 6.10
CA LYS A 660 -6.57 -18.23 7.44
C LYS A 660 -6.44 -17.12 8.48
N LYS A 661 -5.84 -15.98 8.12
CA LYS A 661 -5.64 -14.83 9.01
C LYS A 661 -6.96 -14.12 9.33
N ILE A 662 -7.88 -14.04 8.36
CA ILE A 662 -9.16 -13.32 8.51
C ILE A 662 -10.40 -14.19 8.71
N GLY A 663 -10.26 -15.51 8.62
CA GLY A 663 -11.32 -16.50 8.87
C GLY A 663 -11.73 -17.27 7.61
N THR A 664 -11.87 -18.59 7.74
CA THR A 664 -12.03 -19.50 6.59
C THR A 664 -13.47 -19.65 6.09
N ASN A 665 -14.46 -19.12 6.81
CA ASN A 665 -15.89 -19.29 6.50
C ASN A 665 -16.30 -18.83 5.08
N ASN A 666 -15.60 -17.83 4.53
CA ASN A 666 -15.88 -17.28 3.20
C ASN A 666 -14.71 -17.50 2.23
N ALA A 667 -13.85 -18.49 2.52
CA ALA A 667 -12.66 -18.82 1.73
C ALA A 667 -12.95 -19.20 0.26
N SER A 668 -14.23 -19.41 -0.09
CA SER A 668 -14.69 -19.54 -1.47
C SER A 668 -14.35 -18.36 -2.37
N LEU A 669 -13.89 -17.21 -1.86
CA LEU A 669 -13.40 -16.14 -2.73
C LEU A 669 -12.15 -16.54 -3.55
N LEU A 670 -11.49 -17.65 -3.20
CA LEU A 670 -10.47 -18.28 -4.03
C LEU A 670 -11.06 -19.47 -4.82
N PRO A 671 -10.68 -19.68 -6.09
CA PRO A 671 -9.61 -18.99 -6.83
C PRO A 671 -9.98 -17.56 -7.24
N TYR A 672 -8.97 -16.70 -7.36
CA TYR A 672 -9.15 -15.27 -7.58
C TYR A 672 -9.64 -14.99 -9.01
N PRO A 673 -10.68 -14.18 -9.23
CA PRO A 673 -11.24 -14.01 -10.56
C PRO A 673 -10.50 -12.94 -11.39
N ILE A 674 -10.25 -13.26 -12.67
CA ILE A 674 -9.77 -12.28 -13.67
C ILE A 674 -10.78 -12.22 -14.81
N TRP A 675 -11.24 -11.01 -15.15
CA TRP A 675 -12.08 -10.76 -16.31
C TRP A 675 -11.22 -10.29 -17.48
N ILE A 676 -11.18 -11.06 -18.55
CA ILE A 676 -10.49 -10.73 -19.79
C ILE A 676 -11.54 -10.27 -20.80
N ASP A 677 -11.53 -8.99 -21.16
CA ASP A 677 -12.46 -8.39 -22.11
C ASP A 677 -11.71 -7.55 -23.15
N LYS A 678 -11.95 -7.85 -24.44
CA LYS A 678 -11.40 -7.11 -25.58
C LYS A 678 -9.90 -6.80 -25.45
N GLY A 679 -9.11 -7.82 -25.12
CA GLY A 679 -7.65 -7.69 -24.98
C GLY A 679 -7.18 -7.03 -23.67
N VAL A 680 -8.07 -6.83 -22.69
CA VAL A 680 -7.71 -6.27 -21.37
C VAL A 680 -8.06 -7.24 -20.26
N ALA A 681 -7.08 -7.63 -19.44
CA ALA A 681 -7.31 -8.40 -18.21
C ALA A 681 -7.53 -7.44 -17.03
N LYS A 682 -8.65 -7.59 -16.36
CA LYS A 682 -9.07 -6.77 -15.21
C LYS A 682 -9.38 -7.64 -14.01
N ILE A 683 -9.05 -7.11 -12.84
CA ILE A 683 -9.48 -7.67 -11.57
C ILE A 683 -10.36 -6.67 -10.83
N LEU A 684 -11.25 -7.18 -9.99
CA LEU A 684 -11.80 -6.34 -8.93
C LEU A 684 -10.65 -5.89 -8.04
N GLU A 685 -10.65 -4.62 -7.65
CA GLU A 685 -9.63 -4.10 -6.77
C GLU A 685 -9.60 -4.97 -5.48
N PRO A 686 -8.42 -5.45 -5.05
CA PRO A 686 -8.34 -6.46 -3.98
C PRO A 686 -8.95 -6.05 -2.63
N LYS A 687 -8.82 -4.78 -2.21
CA LYS A 687 -9.46 -4.27 -0.98
C LYS A 687 -10.98 -4.33 -1.11
N TYR A 688 -11.55 -3.93 -2.26
CA TYR A 688 -12.98 -4.09 -2.54
C TYR A 688 -13.41 -5.56 -2.55
N TYR A 689 -12.67 -6.42 -3.27
CA TYR A 689 -13.03 -7.83 -3.45
C TYR A 689 -13.03 -8.61 -2.13
N ILE A 690 -12.01 -8.39 -1.29
CA ILE A 690 -11.97 -8.99 0.05
C ILE A 690 -13.12 -8.46 0.90
N ALA A 691 -13.34 -7.14 0.92
CA ALA A 691 -14.37 -6.52 1.75
C ALA A 691 -15.79 -6.96 1.39
N ILE A 692 -16.11 -7.15 0.10
CA ILE A 692 -17.46 -7.55 -0.31
C ILE A 692 -17.74 -9.02 0.01
N ASN A 693 -16.71 -9.88 0.02
CA ASN A 693 -16.81 -11.29 0.42
C ASN A 693 -16.75 -11.47 1.96
N TYR A 694 -16.15 -10.53 2.69
CA TYR A 694 -16.17 -10.51 4.15
C TYR A 694 -16.86 -9.23 4.66
N PRO A 695 -18.19 -9.11 4.52
CA PRO A 695 -18.90 -7.89 4.93
C PRO A 695 -18.87 -7.63 6.44
N MET A 696 -18.46 -8.61 7.26
CA MET A 696 -18.31 -8.44 8.71
C MET A 696 -16.85 -8.22 9.12
N LEU A 697 -15.94 -8.03 8.16
CA LEU A 697 -14.54 -7.82 8.43
C LEU A 697 -14.34 -6.50 9.18
N LYS A 698 -13.58 -6.54 10.28
CA LYS A 698 -13.21 -5.35 11.05
C LYS A 698 -11.94 -4.73 10.47
N MET A 699 -11.71 -3.45 10.77
CA MET A 699 -10.46 -2.77 10.39
C MET A 699 -9.21 -3.53 10.87
N SER A 700 -9.24 -4.01 12.11
CA SER A 700 -8.13 -4.80 12.68
C SER A 700 -7.78 -6.02 11.83
N ASN A 701 -8.76 -6.66 11.20
CA ASN A 701 -8.50 -7.78 10.33
C ASN A 701 -7.89 -7.35 9.00
N PHE A 702 -8.27 -6.18 8.44
CA PHE A 702 -7.59 -5.62 7.27
C PHE A 702 -6.13 -5.27 7.56
N MET A 703 -5.84 -4.75 8.76
CA MET A 703 -4.46 -4.48 9.17
C MET A 703 -3.61 -5.76 9.24
N LYS A 704 -4.19 -6.88 9.69
CA LYS A 704 -3.53 -8.20 9.69
C LYS A 704 -3.17 -8.72 8.29
N ILE A 705 -3.79 -8.17 7.25
CA ILE A 705 -3.56 -8.54 5.86
C ILE A 705 -3.21 -7.30 5.03
N ALA A 706 -2.56 -6.29 5.63
CA ALA A 706 -2.31 -5.01 4.97
C ALA A 706 -1.53 -5.15 3.65
N THR A 707 -0.61 -6.12 3.59
CA THR A 707 0.24 -6.43 2.42
C THR A 707 -0.47 -7.30 1.36
N VAL A 708 -1.60 -7.92 1.70
CA VAL A 708 -2.27 -8.89 0.83
C VAL A 708 -2.89 -8.26 -0.42
N PRO A 709 -3.55 -7.08 -0.36
CA PRO A 709 -4.06 -6.43 -1.56
C PRO A 709 -3.01 -6.24 -2.66
N ASP A 710 -1.84 -5.71 -2.32
CA ASP A 710 -0.79 -5.45 -3.31
C ASP A 710 -0.15 -6.77 -3.78
N ALA A 711 0.00 -7.75 -2.88
CA ALA A 711 0.45 -9.10 -3.26
C ALA A 711 -0.53 -9.79 -4.25
N ILE A 712 -1.84 -9.60 -4.09
CA ILE A 712 -2.85 -10.11 -5.06
C ILE A 712 -2.69 -9.44 -6.41
N HIS A 713 -2.47 -8.12 -6.42
CA HIS A 713 -2.25 -7.37 -7.66
C HIS A 713 -1.03 -7.92 -8.41
N ASN A 714 0.11 -8.04 -7.72
CA ASN A 714 1.36 -8.52 -8.29
C ASN A 714 1.25 -9.97 -8.77
N ASP A 715 0.66 -10.86 -7.96
CA ASP A 715 0.39 -12.25 -8.37
C ASP A 715 -0.42 -12.31 -9.67
N CYS A 716 -1.42 -11.42 -9.85
CA CYS A 716 -2.25 -11.40 -11.05
C CYS A 716 -1.53 -10.84 -12.27
N GLU A 717 -0.67 -9.84 -12.10
CA GLU A 717 0.15 -9.31 -13.20
C GLU A 717 1.18 -10.33 -13.69
N GLU A 718 1.86 -11.01 -12.75
CA GLU A 718 2.91 -11.98 -13.06
C GLU A 718 2.40 -13.09 -13.98
N LEU A 719 1.11 -13.45 -13.90
CA LEU A 719 0.50 -14.48 -14.74
C LEU A 719 0.51 -14.17 -16.25
N PHE A 720 0.66 -12.90 -16.63
CA PHE A 720 0.67 -12.45 -18.04
C PHE A 720 2.04 -12.00 -18.55
N ARG A 721 3.05 -12.09 -17.69
CA ARG A 721 4.47 -11.94 -17.99
C ARG A 721 5.05 -13.31 -18.32
#